data_AF-A0A7V0S5Q1-F1
#
_entry.id   AF-A0A7V0S5Q1-F1
#
_cell.length_a   1.000
_cell.length_b   1.000
_cell.length_c   1.000
_cell.angle_alpha   90.00
_cell.angle_beta   90.00
_cell.angle_gamma   90.00
#
_symmetry.space_group_name_H-M   'P 1'
#
loop_
_entity.id
_entity.type
_entity.pdbx_description
1 polymer ?
#
loop_
_entity_poly.entity_id
_entity_poly.type
_entity_poly.pdbx_seq_one_letter_code
_entity_poly.pdbx_strand_id
1 'polypeptide(L)'
;MLLSWNFIQSQIKSSVGKSSINWNFNIVMEGKSVKVRNLFLAGTLVFLGMFIHIATRAATAARSPFVVVLMPDTQYYSLRDPATYNAQTEWIAYYKNFRNIRFVIHLGDITHTNTLTEWQAASAAHDILDNANVPYSVIPGNHDNPDGGRKRDTKRYNQYFGPQRFDERAWYGGHFRNTNDNNYCFFEVHDLKFMIVNLEFAPSKEALCWADSLLLQYPDRRVIVATHCYQGHDAVHQCNCGTAYDIAGSGGNTTWNEFVRRHSNIFMVVSGHVGDSELMIRTGNLGNTVYEVLTDYQFEQRNDVNHGNGWLRTLEFFPDENRIDVRVLSVLDDVYEFNRSDYPSNPNDPAHNYSLDYDMSGPVEGKYLRFDNTFNDMTVQASDEINQSEPAISMAPNGDFITTWQDSSGNGTTIKARGFRLSGKPKFPAISMSSMTDGICHNPDVAVGSEGQYVVVWEDNENGNYDIRASGFNETGQECFSVITINSTTAGNQISPSVTMTSDSTFIVVWEDDRDTNGKPDIMMTEFDLNGNRRFDDVRVNVLSGGPQRNPDIVVSSGNSVIVTWESDDDNDGLSQIRAVVLDDAGAEILPEMTVNANSGGQHQNPSIDVNSAGDFIIAWEDDSDGNGNYEIHAAGFNDQGEKLFGDVTINIVTAGQQLRPSVALAETGDFVVAFQDDNDGNGYYQIYAAEFNADGSRGERGVFTVNENAGGQQFEPVVALHDPENYVILWEDDMNNNGIFELLVKGYDYSESYITRISQDTFTLPENFTLHQNYPNPFNGFTKIGFSLCKAGTAQLRVYNYIGEEVAFLVNRRLAPGTYTTAWNPGRLASGIYLYELRIGSEQLTRKMMLVK
;
A
#
# COMPACT_ATOMS: atom_id res chain seq x y z
N MET A 1 -46.71 0.49 1.11
CA MET A 1 -48.17 0.37 1.35
C MET A 1 -48.67 -0.82 0.54
N LEU A 2 -49.24 -1.83 1.20
CA LEU A 2 -49.68 -3.13 0.66
C LEU A 2 -50.73 -3.03 -0.45
N LEU A 3 -50.77 -4.01 -1.37
CA LEU A 3 -51.97 -4.77 -1.74
C LEU A 3 -51.61 -6.03 -2.55
N SER A 4 -52.21 -7.15 -2.16
CA SER A 4 -51.79 -8.53 -2.40
C SER A 4 -52.59 -9.26 -3.49
N TRP A 5 -51.96 -10.32 -4.02
CA TRP A 5 -52.56 -11.45 -4.72
C TRP A 5 -53.79 -12.03 -4.01
N ASN A 6 -54.92 -12.20 -4.73
CA ASN A 6 -55.77 -13.42 -4.80
C ASN A 6 -57.19 -13.09 -5.28
N PHE A 7 -57.47 -13.26 -6.57
CA PHE A 7 -58.77 -13.58 -7.20
C PHE A 7 -58.46 -13.62 -8.72
N ILE A 8 -58.35 -14.75 -9.40
CA ILE A 8 -59.46 -15.50 -9.98
C ILE A 8 -58.87 -16.83 -10.49
N GLN A 9 -59.12 -17.91 -9.74
CA GLN A 9 -59.33 -19.23 -10.32
C GLN A 9 -60.67 -19.74 -9.81
N SER A 10 -61.74 -19.48 -10.56
CA SER A 10 -62.83 -20.44 -10.81
C SER A 10 -63.90 -19.78 -11.69
N GLN A 11 -64.51 -20.58 -12.57
CA GLN A 11 -65.49 -20.22 -13.60
C GLN A 11 -64.81 -19.51 -14.79
N ILE A 12 -64.58 -20.12 -15.96
CA ILE A 12 -65.56 -20.76 -16.82
C ILE A 12 -64.88 -21.91 -17.61
N LYS A 13 -65.18 -23.15 -17.20
CA LYS A 13 -65.46 -24.25 -18.13
C LYS A 13 -66.98 -24.22 -18.34
N SER A 14 -67.46 -23.77 -19.50
CA SER A 14 -68.64 -24.30 -20.21
C SER A 14 -69.15 -23.32 -21.28
N SER A 15 -68.77 -23.55 -22.54
CA SER A 15 -69.70 -23.62 -23.67
C SER A 15 -68.91 -23.77 -24.97
N VAL A 16 -69.04 -24.96 -25.57
CA VAL A 16 -68.77 -25.20 -26.98
C VAL A 16 -69.91 -24.54 -27.75
N GLY A 17 -69.62 -23.57 -28.61
CA GLY A 17 -70.66 -22.91 -29.41
C GLY A 17 -70.08 -21.94 -30.44
N LYS A 18 -70.26 -22.28 -31.71
CA LYS A 18 -69.86 -21.51 -32.90
C LYS A 18 -70.32 -20.04 -32.86
N SER A 19 -69.40 -19.09 -32.99
CA SER A 19 -69.53 -17.90 -33.85
C SER A 19 -68.27 -17.04 -33.78
N SER A 20 -67.69 -16.78 -34.94
CA SER A 20 -66.51 -15.95 -35.19
C SER A 20 -66.64 -14.52 -34.65
N ILE A 21 -65.70 -14.10 -33.80
CA ILE A 21 -65.46 -12.68 -33.47
C ILE A 21 -64.41 -12.16 -34.45
N ASN A 22 -64.79 -11.21 -35.32
CA ASN A 22 -63.88 -10.53 -36.23
C ASN A 22 -63.20 -9.37 -35.51
N TRP A 23 -61.88 -9.42 -35.39
CA TRP A 23 -61.05 -8.27 -35.01
C TRP A 23 -60.50 -7.63 -36.29
N ASN A 24 -60.87 -6.37 -36.55
CA ASN A 24 -60.24 -5.57 -37.61
C ASN A 24 -59.08 -4.78 -36.97
N PHE A 25 -57.84 -5.10 -37.34
CA PHE A 25 -56.68 -4.25 -37.04
C PHE A 25 -56.29 -3.48 -38.30
N ASN A 26 -56.15 -2.17 -38.19
CA ASN A 26 -55.43 -1.35 -39.16
C ASN A 26 -54.02 -1.14 -38.63
N ILE A 27 -53.01 -1.58 -39.37
CA ILE A 27 -51.61 -1.23 -39.11
C ILE A 27 -51.23 -0.21 -40.18
N VAL A 28 -50.78 0.97 -39.75
CA VAL A 28 -50.25 2.02 -40.63
C VAL A 28 -48.74 2.02 -40.47
N MET A 29 -48.02 1.69 -41.53
CA MET A 29 -46.62 2.08 -41.72
C MET A 29 -46.48 2.65 -43.13
N GLU A 30 -45.80 3.80 -43.23
CA GLU A 30 -45.32 4.43 -44.47
C GLU A 30 -46.25 4.36 -45.70
N GLY A 31 -47.43 4.98 -45.59
CA GLY A 31 -48.13 5.53 -46.75
C GLY A 31 -48.79 4.55 -47.74
N LYS A 32 -48.88 3.24 -47.49
CA LYS A 32 -49.67 2.31 -48.33
C LYS A 32 -50.51 1.33 -47.51
N SER A 33 -51.82 1.32 -47.74
CA SER A 33 -52.74 0.36 -47.12
C SER A 33 -52.85 -0.92 -47.95
N VAL A 34 -52.69 -2.09 -47.31
CA VAL A 34 -52.90 -3.40 -47.95
C VAL A 34 -54.03 -4.12 -47.22
N LYS A 35 -55.09 -4.49 -47.96
CA LYS A 35 -56.17 -5.36 -47.48
C LYS A 35 -55.86 -6.80 -47.86
N VAL A 36 -55.61 -7.66 -46.88
CA VAL A 36 -55.47 -9.11 -47.12
C VAL A 36 -56.79 -9.81 -46.76
N ARG A 37 -57.34 -10.56 -47.71
CA ARG A 37 -58.53 -11.39 -47.55
C ARG A 37 -58.18 -12.83 -47.97
N ASN A 38 -58.51 -13.79 -47.09
CA ASN A 38 -58.45 -15.26 -47.25
C ASN A 38 -57.05 -15.89 -47.32
N LEU A 39 -56.68 -16.67 -46.30
CA LEU A 39 -55.95 -17.92 -46.49
C LEU A 39 -56.38 -18.98 -45.46
N PHE A 40 -56.61 -20.19 -45.95
CA PHE A 40 -57.12 -21.38 -45.25
C PHE A 40 -56.00 -22.10 -44.48
N LEU A 41 -56.36 -22.72 -43.34
CA LEU A 41 -55.50 -23.54 -42.47
C LEU A 41 -54.92 -24.78 -43.18
N ALA A 42 -53.61 -24.95 -43.12
CA ALA A 42 -52.94 -26.25 -42.92
C ALA A 42 -51.45 -26.00 -42.58
N GLY A 43 -51.06 -26.17 -41.31
CA GLY A 43 -49.67 -26.00 -40.88
C GLY A 43 -49.54 -25.53 -39.44
N THR A 44 -50.09 -26.29 -38.50
CA THR A 44 -49.89 -26.10 -37.06
C THR A 44 -48.41 -26.33 -36.70
N LEU A 45 -47.90 -25.49 -35.78
CA LEU A 45 -46.72 -25.72 -34.91
C LEU A 45 -45.30 -25.24 -35.30
N VAL A 46 -45.10 -24.31 -36.24
CA VAL A 46 -43.76 -23.68 -36.41
C VAL A 46 -43.75 -22.14 -36.46
N PHE A 47 -44.89 -21.46 -36.63
CA PHE A 47 -44.89 -20.01 -36.89
C PHE A 47 -45.34 -19.08 -35.75
N LEU A 48 -45.59 -19.59 -34.54
CA LEU A 48 -45.91 -18.74 -33.36
C LEU A 48 -44.72 -18.56 -32.39
N GLY A 49 -43.58 -19.21 -32.66
CA GLY A 49 -42.34 -19.04 -31.89
C GLY A 49 -41.42 -17.93 -32.40
N MET A 50 -41.53 -17.57 -33.69
CA MET A 50 -40.59 -16.64 -34.34
C MET A 50 -40.99 -15.15 -34.31
N PHE A 51 -42.20 -14.81 -33.83
CA PHE A 51 -42.60 -13.40 -33.62
C PHE A 51 -42.76 -13.00 -32.15
N ILE A 52 -42.58 -13.94 -31.21
CA ILE A 52 -42.47 -13.64 -29.77
C ILE A 52 -40.99 -13.71 -29.30
N HIS A 53 -40.07 -14.16 -30.14
CA HIS A 53 -38.61 -14.13 -29.86
C HIS A 53 -37.86 -12.94 -30.49
N ILE A 54 -38.56 -11.94 -31.04
CA ILE A 54 -37.94 -10.68 -31.55
C ILE A 54 -38.50 -9.42 -30.85
N ALA A 55 -39.25 -9.56 -29.77
CA ALA A 55 -39.70 -8.40 -28.98
C ALA A 55 -39.78 -8.67 -27.47
N THR A 56 -38.77 -9.33 -26.92
CA THR A 56 -38.39 -9.18 -25.50
C THR A 56 -36.86 -9.24 -25.36
N ARG A 57 -36.13 -8.44 -26.15
CA ARG A 57 -35.08 -7.67 -25.48
C ARG A 57 -35.87 -6.68 -24.65
N ALA A 58 -35.82 -6.80 -23.33
CA ALA A 58 -36.13 -5.65 -22.50
C ALA A 58 -35.23 -4.54 -23.04
N ALA A 59 -35.80 -3.59 -23.78
CA ALA A 59 -35.12 -2.32 -23.98
C ALA A 59 -35.04 -1.76 -22.57
N THR A 60 -33.88 -1.95 -21.92
CA THR A 60 -33.50 -1.12 -20.79
C THR A 60 -33.69 0.32 -21.28
N ALA A 61 -34.58 1.07 -20.64
CA ALA A 61 -34.80 2.45 -21.02
C ALA A 61 -33.44 3.15 -21.02
N ALA A 62 -33.09 3.85 -22.11
CA ALA A 62 -31.83 4.55 -22.24
C ALA A 62 -31.64 5.50 -21.04
N ARG A 63 -30.48 5.46 -20.39
CA ARG A 63 -30.18 6.28 -19.22
C ARG A 63 -29.91 7.70 -19.70
N SER A 64 -30.79 8.61 -19.32
CA SER A 64 -30.68 10.02 -19.72
C SER A 64 -29.41 10.66 -19.15
N PRO A 65 -28.72 11.54 -19.90
CA PRO A 65 -27.59 12.32 -19.39
C PRO A 65 -27.93 13.14 -18.16
N PHE A 66 -26.93 13.44 -17.33
CA PHE A 66 -27.07 14.27 -16.13
C PHE A 66 -25.83 15.13 -15.88
N VAL A 67 -25.95 16.16 -15.06
CA VAL A 67 -24.88 17.14 -14.85
C VAL A 67 -24.49 17.27 -13.38
N VAL A 68 -23.19 17.34 -13.12
CA VAL A 68 -22.61 17.88 -11.86
C VAL A 68 -21.93 19.20 -12.20
N VAL A 69 -22.21 20.25 -11.42
CA VAL A 69 -21.61 21.58 -11.62
C VAL A 69 -20.46 21.76 -10.63
N LEU A 70 -19.31 22.20 -11.10
CA LEU A 70 -18.23 22.72 -10.26
C LEU A 70 -18.37 24.23 -10.20
N MET A 71 -18.59 24.75 -9.00
CA MET A 71 -18.57 26.17 -8.71
C MET A 71 -17.16 26.53 -8.26
N PRO A 72 -16.40 27.30 -9.07
CA PRO A 72 -15.01 27.62 -8.78
C PRO A 72 -14.91 28.57 -7.58
N ASP A 73 -13.68 28.89 -7.22
CA ASP A 73 -13.33 29.87 -6.20
C ASP A 73 -14.16 31.17 -6.34
N THR A 74 -14.91 31.53 -5.29
CA THR A 74 -15.90 32.62 -5.32
C THR A 74 -15.48 33.85 -4.53
N GLN A 75 -14.24 33.90 -4.05
CA GLN A 75 -13.82 34.90 -3.06
C GLN A 75 -14.00 36.35 -3.51
N TYR A 76 -13.86 36.59 -4.82
CA TYR A 76 -14.05 37.92 -5.38
C TYR A 76 -15.51 38.26 -5.68
N TYR A 77 -16.38 37.27 -5.91
CA TYR A 77 -17.81 37.53 -6.01
C TYR A 77 -18.36 37.98 -4.65
N SER A 78 -18.03 37.27 -3.57
CA SER A 78 -18.47 37.67 -2.22
C SER A 78 -17.95 39.04 -1.80
N LEU A 79 -16.72 39.41 -2.20
CA LEU A 79 -16.07 40.67 -1.83
C LEU A 79 -16.63 41.87 -2.59
N ARG A 80 -16.71 41.76 -3.93
CA ARG A 80 -16.92 42.92 -4.81
C ARG A 80 -18.06 42.77 -5.81
N ASP A 81 -18.55 41.56 -6.07
CA ASP A 81 -19.64 41.35 -7.04
C ASP A 81 -20.64 40.25 -6.64
N PRO A 82 -21.44 40.48 -5.58
CA PRO A 82 -22.46 39.53 -5.15
C PRO A 82 -23.54 39.26 -6.21
N ALA A 83 -23.74 40.18 -7.17
CA ALA A 83 -24.72 40.01 -8.23
C ALA A 83 -24.32 38.88 -9.18
N THR A 84 -23.03 38.75 -9.51
CA THR A 84 -22.54 37.62 -10.32
C THR A 84 -22.61 36.30 -9.56
N TYR A 85 -22.38 36.29 -8.24
CA TYR A 85 -22.60 35.09 -7.41
C TYR A 85 -24.07 34.64 -7.45
N ASN A 86 -24.99 35.59 -7.29
CA ASN A 86 -26.43 35.32 -7.42
C ASN A 86 -26.76 34.81 -8.82
N ALA A 87 -26.21 35.39 -9.88
CA ALA A 87 -26.43 34.91 -11.25
C ALA A 87 -25.98 33.45 -11.44
N GLN A 88 -24.85 33.03 -10.83
CA GLN A 88 -24.40 31.64 -10.89
C GLN A 88 -25.43 30.69 -10.25
N THR A 89 -25.88 31.03 -9.04
CA THR A 89 -26.83 30.20 -8.29
C THR A 89 -28.24 30.23 -8.89
N GLU A 90 -28.68 31.35 -9.44
CA GLU A 90 -29.93 31.49 -10.20
C GLU A 90 -29.91 30.66 -11.48
N TRP A 91 -28.82 30.70 -12.24
CA TRP A 91 -28.66 29.88 -13.44
C TRP A 91 -28.78 28.39 -13.11
N ILE A 92 -28.07 27.94 -12.07
CA ILE A 92 -28.13 26.54 -11.62
C ILE A 92 -29.56 26.17 -11.21
N ALA A 93 -30.21 26.98 -10.37
CA ALA A 93 -31.57 26.75 -9.91
C ALA A 93 -32.58 26.68 -11.07
N TYR A 94 -32.44 27.57 -12.05
CA TYR A 94 -33.29 27.64 -13.23
C TYR A 94 -33.11 26.41 -14.15
N TYR A 95 -31.87 26.02 -14.44
CA TYR A 95 -31.56 24.93 -15.37
C TYR A 95 -31.58 23.54 -14.74
N LYS A 96 -31.72 23.43 -13.41
CA LYS A 96 -31.70 22.17 -12.65
C LYS A 96 -32.48 21.04 -13.33
N ASN A 97 -33.75 21.27 -13.64
CA ASN A 97 -34.61 20.24 -14.22
C ASN A 97 -34.32 20.01 -15.72
N PHE A 98 -34.04 21.09 -16.46
CA PHE A 98 -33.85 21.02 -17.91
C PHE A 98 -32.54 20.32 -18.29
N ARG A 99 -31.45 20.62 -17.58
CA ARG A 99 -30.13 20.00 -17.76
C ARG A 99 -29.93 18.77 -16.87
N ASN A 100 -30.93 18.38 -16.08
CA ASN A 100 -30.84 17.27 -15.14
C ASN A 100 -29.61 17.42 -14.21
N ILE A 101 -29.44 18.61 -13.62
CA ILE A 101 -28.37 18.90 -12.66
C ILE A 101 -28.66 18.15 -11.37
N ARG A 102 -27.73 17.26 -10.98
CA ARG A 102 -27.87 16.38 -9.82
C ARG A 102 -27.13 16.88 -8.60
N PHE A 103 -26.04 17.61 -8.80
CA PHE A 103 -25.24 18.11 -7.70
C PHE A 103 -24.40 19.32 -8.09
N VAL A 104 -24.06 20.17 -7.12
CA VAL A 104 -23.11 21.29 -7.26
C VAL A 104 -21.98 21.11 -6.25
N ILE A 105 -20.73 21.22 -6.66
CA ILE A 105 -19.54 21.14 -5.78
C ILE A 105 -18.87 22.50 -5.79
N HIS A 106 -18.90 23.22 -4.67
CA HIS A 106 -18.16 24.48 -4.51
C HIS A 106 -16.73 24.18 -4.07
N LEU A 107 -15.74 24.78 -4.76
CA LEU A 107 -14.31 24.39 -4.66
C LEU A 107 -13.47 25.20 -3.66
N GLY A 108 -14.11 26.03 -2.83
CA GLY A 108 -13.47 26.72 -1.71
C GLY A 108 -13.25 28.19 -1.97
N ASP A 109 -12.57 28.85 -1.02
CA ASP A 109 -12.38 30.30 -0.98
C ASP A 109 -13.70 31.04 -1.26
N ILE A 110 -14.63 30.86 -0.33
CA ILE A 110 -15.97 31.47 -0.38
C ILE A 110 -15.89 32.98 -0.15
N THR A 111 -14.87 33.41 0.60
CA THR A 111 -14.57 34.79 0.95
C THR A 111 -13.11 35.11 0.66
N HIS A 112 -12.77 36.38 0.44
CA HIS A 112 -11.40 36.84 0.23
C HIS A 112 -10.75 37.33 1.52
N THR A 113 -11.52 38.03 2.37
CA THR A 113 -11.00 38.63 3.61
C THR A 113 -11.73 38.19 4.87
N ASN A 114 -12.55 37.14 4.77
CA ASN A 114 -13.29 36.56 5.90
C ASN A 114 -14.17 37.59 6.65
N THR A 115 -14.71 38.59 5.94
CA THR A 115 -15.54 39.64 6.55
C THR A 115 -17.01 39.23 6.65
N LEU A 116 -17.75 39.86 7.56
CA LEU A 116 -19.18 39.56 7.75
C LEU A 116 -20.01 39.79 6.47
N THR A 117 -19.69 40.85 5.73
CA THR A 117 -20.41 41.21 4.49
C THR A 117 -20.21 40.15 3.42
N GLU A 118 -19.01 39.62 3.27
CA GLU A 118 -18.70 38.56 2.31
C GLU A 118 -19.49 37.28 2.62
N TRP A 119 -19.51 36.85 3.89
CA TRP A 119 -20.29 35.69 4.31
C TRP A 119 -21.80 35.88 4.12
N GLN A 120 -22.32 37.08 4.37
CA GLN A 120 -23.72 37.41 4.10
C GLN A 120 -24.05 37.33 2.61
N ALA A 121 -23.17 37.85 1.75
CA ALA A 121 -23.32 37.76 0.30
C ALA A 121 -23.29 36.30 -0.18
N ALA A 122 -22.28 35.53 0.23
CA ALA A 122 -22.14 34.13 -0.14
C ALA A 122 -23.32 33.27 0.35
N SER A 123 -23.81 33.51 1.58
CA SER A 123 -24.99 32.82 2.09
C SER A 123 -26.24 33.17 1.31
N ALA A 124 -26.45 34.44 0.96
CA ALA A 124 -27.61 34.88 0.19
C ALA A 124 -27.65 34.26 -1.21
N ALA A 125 -26.48 34.10 -1.87
CA ALA A 125 -26.39 33.37 -3.13
C ALA A 125 -26.80 31.90 -2.94
N HIS A 126 -26.29 31.24 -1.90
CA HIS A 126 -26.65 29.84 -1.64
C HIS A 126 -28.10 29.63 -1.16
N ASP A 127 -28.74 30.63 -0.57
CA ASP A 127 -30.17 30.58 -0.23
C ASP A 127 -31.03 30.32 -1.49
N ILE A 128 -30.55 30.73 -2.68
CA ILE A 128 -31.21 30.47 -3.96
C ILE A 128 -31.19 28.96 -4.28
N LEU A 129 -30.05 28.30 -4.05
CA LEU A 129 -29.93 26.84 -4.20
C LEU A 129 -30.79 26.10 -3.18
N ASP A 130 -30.79 26.57 -1.93
CA ASP A 130 -31.61 26.02 -0.85
C ASP A 130 -33.11 26.09 -1.18
N ASN A 131 -33.57 27.24 -1.66
CA ASN A 131 -34.97 27.47 -2.03
C ASN A 131 -35.39 26.63 -3.26
N ALA A 132 -34.46 26.39 -4.19
CA ALA A 132 -34.67 25.52 -5.36
C ALA A 132 -34.45 24.02 -5.06
N ASN A 133 -34.13 23.68 -3.81
CA ASN A 133 -33.76 22.32 -3.38
C ASN A 133 -32.67 21.68 -4.25
N VAL A 134 -31.69 22.47 -4.70
CA VAL A 134 -30.53 21.98 -5.45
C VAL A 134 -29.59 21.29 -4.46
N PRO A 135 -29.16 20.03 -4.69
CA PRO A 135 -28.11 19.41 -3.89
C PRO A 135 -26.76 20.09 -4.14
N TYR A 136 -26.04 20.46 -3.09
CA TYR A 136 -24.72 21.09 -3.21
C TYR A 136 -23.82 20.82 -2.02
N SER A 137 -22.51 20.85 -2.19
CA SER A 137 -21.53 20.86 -1.10
C SER A 137 -20.65 22.09 -1.17
N VAL A 138 -20.09 22.46 -0.02
CA VAL A 138 -19.14 23.56 0.13
C VAL A 138 -17.97 23.07 0.95
N ILE A 139 -16.75 23.39 0.50
CA ILE A 139 -15.50 23.22 1.26
C ILE A 139 -14.94 24.58 1.63
N PRO A 140 -14.20 24.70 2.76
CA PRO A 140 -13.46 25.92 3.08
C PRO A 140 -12.13 25.98 2.30
N GLY A 141 -11.77 27.16 1.84
CA GLY A 141 -10.42 27.47 1.35
C GLY A 141 -9.54 28.16 2.39
N ASN A 142 -8.36 28.62 1.98
CA ASN A 142 -7.44 29.33 2.88
C ASN A 142 -7.95 30.74 3.23
N HIS A 143 -8.66 31.43 2.34
CA HIS A 143 -9.21 32.77 2.60
C HIS A 143 -10.46 32.77 3.50
N ASP A 144 -11.09 31.61 3.68
CA ASP A 144 -12.21 31.41 4.61
C ASP A 144 -11.78 31.34 6.08
N ASN A 145 -10.46 31.26 6.30
CA ASN A 145 -9.80 31.25 7.58
C ASN A 145 -9.18 32.63 7.90
N PRO A 146 -9.08 33.04 9.18
CA PRO A 146 -8.44 34.29 9.55
C PRO A 146 -6.95 34.34 9.14
N ASP A 147 -6.39 35.55 9.09
CA ASP A 147 -4.95 35.76 8.87
C ASP A 147 -4.45 35.23 7.51
N GLY A 148 -5.31 35.30 6.48
CA GLY A 148 -5.01 34.84 5.13
C GLY A 148 -4.76 33.33 5.05
N GLY A 149 -5.39 32.54 5.91
CA GLY A 149 -5.24 31.08 5.94
C GLY A 149 -4.20 30.54 6.93
N ARG A 150 -3.45 31.42 7.61
CA ARG A 150 -2.41 31.00 8.57
C ARG A 150 -2.94 30.49 9.92
N LYS A 151 -4.26 30.53 10.11
CA LYS A 151 -4.93 30.04 11.32
C LYS A 151 -6.15 29.23 10.94
N ARG A 152 -6.16 27.93 11.24
CA ARG A 152 -7.35 27.06 11.10
C ARG A 152 -8.44 27.44 12.11
N ASP A 153 -9.19 28.48 11.82
CA ASP A 153 -10.36 28.92 12.59
C ASP A 153 -11.57 29.08 11.65
N THR A 154 -12.30 27.98 11.50
CA THR A 154 -13.46 27.85 10.60
C THR A 154 -14.79 28.26 11.26
N LYS A 155 -14.78 29.01 12.38
CA LYS A 155 -16.02 29.37 13.09
C LYS A 155 -17.01 30.14 12.23
N ARG A 156 -16.54 31.08 11.41
CA ARG A 156 -17.41 31.86 10.51
C ARG A 156 -17.94 30.99 9.38
N TYR A 157 -17.08 30.20 8.74
CA TYR A 157 -17.51 29.19 7.78
C TYR A 157 -18.64 28.32 8.35
N ASN A 158 -18.45 27.74 9.54
CA ASN A 158 -19.48 26.92 10.19
C ASN A 158 -20.71 27.69 10.69
N GLN A 159 -20.66 29.01 10.81
CA GLN A 159 -21.84 29.82 11.11
C GLN A 159 -22.80 29.90 9.91
N TYR A 160 -22.27 29.87 8.68
CA TYR A 160 -23.04 30.06 7.44
C TYR A 160 -23.22 28.78 6.62
N PHE A 161 -22.24 27.88 6.70
CA PHE A 161 -22.16 26.61 5.98
C PHE A 161 -21.78 25.47 6.93
N GLY A 162 -22.19 25.56 8.20
CA GLY A 162 -22.05 24.47 9.17
C GLY A 162 -23.09 23.36 8.97
N PRO A 163 -22.99 22.27 9.75
CA PRO A 163 -23.91 21.13 9.65
C PRO A 163 -25.38 21.52 9.75
N GLN A 164 -25.71 22.57 10.53
CA GLN A 164 -27.08 23.03 10.74
C GLN A 164 -27.80 23.47 9.45
N ARG A 165 -27.06 23.87 8.41
CA ARG A 165 -27.65 24.19 7.10
C ARG A 165 -28.03 22.93 6.31
N PHE A 166 -27.39 21.80 6.61
CA PHE A 166 -27.39 20.60 5.79
C PHE A 166 -27.99 19.36 6.46
N ASP A 167 -28.05 19.28 7.79
CA ASP A 167 -28.48 18.08 8.55
C ASP A 167 -29.86 17.54 8.16
N GLU A 168 -30.77 18.41 7.70
CA GLU A 168 -32.11 18.02 7.25
C GLU A 168 -32.19 17.68 5.75
N ARG A 169 -31.08 17.81 5.01
CA ARG A 169 -31.02 17.57 3.57
C ARG A 169 -30.75 16.09 3.31
N ALA A 170 -31.62 15.46 2.52
CA ALA A 170 -31.55 14.02 2.24
C ALA A 170 -30.25 13.56 1.55
N TRP A 171 -29.54 14.47 0.87
CA TRP A 171 -28.27 14.19 0.21
C TRP A 171 -27.07 14.36 1.14
N TYR A 172 -27.22 14.98 2.32
CA TYR A 172 -26.12 15.21 3.24
C TYR A 172 -25.87 13.94 4.06
N GLY A 173 -24.68 13.37 3.91
CA GLY A 173 -24.29 12.13 4.60
C GLY A 173 -23.78 12.39 6.01
N GLY A 174 -23.13 13.53 6.23
CA GLY A 174 -22.63 13.96 7.53
C GLY A 174 -21.27 14.62 7.43
N HIS A 175 -20.61 14.76 8.57
CA HIS A 175 -19.36 15.51 8.68
C HIS A 175 -18.35 14.85 9.63
N PHE A 176 -17.09 15.26 9.51
CA PHE A 176 -16.05 14.89 10.47
C PHE A 176 -16.19 15.73 11.75
N ARG A 177 -16.15 15.08 12.91
CA ARG A 177 -16.27 15.74 14.23
C ARG A 177 -17.56 16.56 14.34
N ASN A 178 -17.47 17.85 14.62
CA ASN A 178 -18.60 18.75 14.90
C ASN A 178 -18.69 19.94 13.92
N THR A 179 -17.89 19.96 12.87
CA THR A 179 -17.81 21.05 11.88
C THR A 179 -17.99 20.49 10.48
N ASN A 180 -18.46 21.32 9.54
CA ASN A 180 -18.66 20.97 8.15
C ASN A 180 -17.39 21.11 7.29
N ASP A 181 -16.23 21.28 7.94
CA ASP A 181 -14.94 21.52 7.29
C ASP A 181 -14.54 20.34 6.40
N ASN A 182 -14.86 19.13 6.86
CA ASN A 182 -14.82 17.90 6.08
C ASN A 182 -16.22 17.26 6.15
N ASN A 183 -16.83 16.97 5.01
CA ASN A 183 -18.18 16.43 4.94
C ASN A 183 -18.34 15.45 3.77
N TYR A 184 -19.45 14.73 3.75
CA TYR A 184 -19.74 13.84 2.64
C TYR A 184 -21.21 13.89 2.24
N CYS A 185 -21.45 13.72 0.95
CA CYS A 185 -22.76 13.86 0.33
C CYS A 185 -23.05 12.68 -0.60
N PHE A 186 -24.33 12.44 -0.86
CA PHE A 186 -24.81 11.39 -1.74
C PHE A 186 -25.73 11.95 -2.81
N PHE A 187 -25.64 11.39 -4.01
CA PHE A 187 -26.71 11.49 -4.98
C PHE A 187 -26.80 10.21 -5.79
N GLU A 188 -28.00 9.93 -6.30
CA GLU A 188 -28.28 8.75 -7.11
C GLU A 188 -29.04 9.19 -8.35
N VAL A 189 -28.69 8.59 -9.49
CA VAL A 189 -29.32 8.85 -10.78
C VAL A 189 -29.39 7.54 -11.55
N HIS A 190 -30.62 7.15 -11.91
CA HIS A 190 -30.92 5.81 -12.42
C HIS A 190 -30.48 4.72 -11.42
N ASP A 191 -29.59 3.84 -11.82
CA ASP A 191 -28.96 2.78 -11.02
C ASP A 191 -27.57 3.17 -10.48
N LEU A 192 -27.07 4.36 -10.83
CA LEU A 192 -25.74 4.84 -10.44
C LEU A 192 -25.79 5.53 -9.08
N LYS A 193 -24.92 5.09 -8.18
CA LYS A 193 -24.73 5.68 -6.85
C LYS A 193 -23.43 6.47 -6.80
N PHE A 194 -23.53 7.70 -6.33
CA PHE A 194 -22.38 8.59 -6.16
C PHE A 194 -22.22 9.01 -4.71
N MET A 195 -20.99 9.31 -4.37
CA MET A 195 -20.58 9.93 -3.11
C MET A 195 -19.61 11.05 -3.42
N ILE A 196 -19.75 12.16 -2.71
CA ILE A 196 -18.80 13.27 -2.77
C ILE A 196 -18.15 13.37 -1.40
N VAL A 197 -16.83 13.26 -1.35
CA VAL A 197 -16.04 13.47 -0.14
C VAL A 197 -15.39 14.83 -0.22
N ASN A 198 -15.83 15.73 0.66
CA ASN A 198 -15.40 17.12 0.72
C ASN A 198 -14.37 17.24 1.86
N LEU A 199 -13.15 17.63 1.52
CA LEU A 199 -12.05 17.79 2.46
C LEU A 199 -11.68 19.26 2.61
N GLU A 200 -11.25 19.61 3.82
CA GLU A 200 -10.79 20.95 4.16
C GLU A 200 -9.54 21.36 3.37
N PHE A 201 -9.28 22.67 3.23
CA PHE A 201 -7.99 23.17 2.74
C PHE A 201 -6.81 22.51 3.48
N ALA A 202 -5.86 21.97 2.71
CA ALA A 202 -4.71 21.20 3.20
C ALA A 202 -5.13 20.11 4.22
N PRO A 203 -5.81 19.03 3.79
CA PRO A 203 -6.48 18.09 4.70
C PRO A 203 -5.56 17.55 5.80
N SER A 204 -6.03 17.54 7.05
CA SER A 204 -5.29 16.93 8.15
C SER A 204 -5.17 15.41 7.99
N LYS A 205 -4.16 14.80 8.62
CA LYS A 205 -4.01 13.33 8.61
C LYS A 205 -5.25 12.64 9.16
N GLU A 206 -5.85 13.22 10.20
CA GLU A 206 -7.09 12.70 10.79
C GLU A 206 -8.29 12.82 9.86
N ALA A 207 -8.37 13.87 9.05
CA ALA A 207 -9.42 14.02 8.04
C ALA A 207 -9.26 12.97 6.92
N LEU A 208 -8.03 12.70 6.47
CA LEU A 208 -7.77 11.63 5.50
C LEU A 208 -8.12 10.26 6.05
N CYS A 209 -7.73 9.94 7.30
CA CYS A 209 -8.13 8.67 7.94
C CYS A 209 -9.64 8.54 8.15
N TRP A 210 -10.34 9.65 8.38
CA TRP A 210 -11.81 9.64 8.43
C TRP A 210 -12.40 9.38 7.05
N ALA A 211 -11.89 10.02 6.00
CA ALA A 211 -12.32 9.79 4.63
C ALA A 211 -12.10 8.34 4.19
N ASP A 212 -10.98 7.73 4.55
CA ASP A 212 -10.74 6.28 4.37
C ASP A 212 -11.88 5.45 4.98
N SER A 213 -12.24 5.74 6.23
CA SER A 213 -13.29 4.99 6.94
C SER A 213 -14.66 5.12 6.28
N LEU A 214 -14.93 6.24 5.61
CA LEU A 214 -16.16 6.46 4.86
C LEU A 214 -16.22 5.59 3.60
N LEU A 215 -15.14 5.52 2.84
CA LEU A 215 -15.12 4.74 1.60
C LEU A 215 -15.19 3.24 1.87
N LEU A 216 -14.62 2.81 3.00
CA LEU A 216 -14.84 1.48 3.54
C LEU A 216 -16.30 1.21 3.91
N GLN A 217 -17.02 2.21 4.42
CA GLN A 217 -18.42 2.09 4.78
C GLN A 217 -19.35 2.06 3.56
N TYR A 218 -18.97 2.73 2.47
CA TYR A 218 -19.77 2.89 1.26
C TYR A 218 -19.03 2.43 0.00
N PRO A 219 -18.61 1.15 -0.08
CA PRO A 219 -17.85 0.64 -1.22
C PRO A 219 -18.68 0.62 -2.51
N ASP A 220 -20.01 0.62 -2.43
CA ASP A 220 -20.89 0.52 -3.60
C ASP A 220 -21.13 1.84 -4.35
N ARG A 221 -20.33 2.88 -4.09
CA ARG A 221 -20.50 4.23 -4.61
C ARG A 221 -19.30 4.70 -5.41
N ARG A 222 -19.57 5.46 -6.47
CA ARG A 222 -18.59 6.20 -7.27
C ARG A 222 -18.21 7.48 -6.57
N VAL A 223 -16.93 7.67 -6.27
CA VAL A 223 -16.47 8.74 -5.39
C VAL A 223 -15.81 9.85 -6.20
N ILE A 224 -16.28 11.08 -5.97
CA ILE A 224 -15.61 12.32 -6.33
C ILE A 224 -15.05 12.93 -5.05
N VAL A 225 -13.75 13.21 -5.02
CA VAL A 225 -13.11 13.92 -3.90
C VAL A 225 -13.01 15.40 -4.26
N ALA A 226 -13.43 16.28 -3.36
CA ALA A 226 -13.30 17.72 -3.52
C ALA A 226 -12.42 18.28 -2.40
N THR A 227 -11.37 19.03 -2.75
CA THR A 227 -10.52 19.73 -1.80
C THR A 227 -10.02 21.03 -2.43
N HIS A 228 -9.76 22.06 -1.63
CA HIS A 228 -9.44 23.38 -2.18
C HIS A 228 -8.07 23.40 -2.87
N CYS A 229 -7.04 22.86 -2.23
CA CYS A 229 -5.67 22.82 -2.75
C CYS A 229 -5.20 21.38 -2.97
N TYR A 230 -4.87 21.03 -4.22
CA TYR A 230 -4.45 19.68 -4.60
C TYR A 230 -3.54 19.66 -5.83
N GLN A 231 -3.92 20.36 -6.90
CA GLN A 231 -3.17 20.45 -8.14
C GLN A 231 -2.68 21.89 -8.37
N GLY A 232 -1.48 22.03 -8.93
CA GLY A 232 -0.87 23.29 -9.32
C GLY A 232 -0.91 23.52 -10.83
N HIS A 233 -0.17 24.54 -11.27
CA HIS A 233 0.12 24.77 -12.68
C HIS A 233 0.81 23.53 -13.30
N ASP A 234 0.59 23.28 -14.58
CA ASP A 234 1.13 22.13 -15.33
C ASP A 234 0.62 20.76 -14.86
N ALA A 235 -0.52 20.74 -14.16
CA ALA A 235 -1.19 19.54 -13.67
C ALA A 235 -0.39 18.66 -12.67
N VAL A 236 0.63 19.23 -12.02
CA VAL A 236 1.41 18.58 -10.95
C VAL A 236 0.73 18.77 -9.59
N HIS A 237 0.89 17.84 -8.65
CA HIS A 237 0.36 18.01 -7.29
C HIS A 237 0.98 19.20 -6.56
N GLN A 238 0.14 20.01 -5.92
CA GLN A 238 0.56 21.14 -5.11
C GLN A 238 1.05 20.65 -3.73
N CYS A 239 2.36 20.54 -3.55
CA CYS A 239 2.94 19.95 -2.33
C CYS A 239 2.93 20.88 -1.11
N ASN A 240 2.84 22.20 -1.30
CA ASN A 240 3.02 23.19 -0.22
C ASN A 240 1.71 23.75 0.38
N CYS A 241 0.56 23.11 0.15
CA CYS A 241 -0.75 23.62 0.60
C CYS A 241 -0.77 24.02 2.09
N GLY A 242 -0.20 23.22 2.99
CA GLY A 242 -0.07 23.59 4.41
C GLY A 242 1.14 24.46 4.72
N THR A 243 2.31 24.10 4.18
CA THR A 243 3.60 24.71 4.53
C THR A 243 3.73 26.16 4.06
N ALA A 244 3.13 26.53 2.92
CA ALA A 244 3.12 27.91 2.45
C ALA A 244 2.38 28.88 3.40
N TYR A 245 1.50 28.34 4.25
CA TYR A 245 0.67 29.10 5.19
C TYR A 245 1.02 28.82 6.66
N ASP A 246 2.11 28.08 6.93
CA ASP A 246 2.53 27.72 8.30
C ASP A 246 1.42 27.02 9.11
N ILE A 247 0.67 26.12 8.45
CA ILE A 247 -0.35 25.28 9.09
C ILE A 247 -0.07 23.80 8.86
N ALA A 248 -0.41 22.96 9.83
CA ALA A 248 -0.40 21.52 9.65
C ALA A 248 -1.47 21.10 8.63
N GLY A 249 -1.11 20.18 7.73
CA GLY A 249 -2.00 19.71 6.67
C GLY A 249 -1.24 19.08 5.51
N SER A 250 -1.96 18.29 4.72
CA SER A 250 -1.43 17.53 3.60
C SER A 250 -1.42 18.37 2.32
N GLY A 251 -0.41 18.18 1.47
CA GLY A 251 -0.43 18.65 0.09
C GLY A 251 -1.10 17.65 -0.86
N GLY A 252 -1.09 17.95 -2.16
CA GLY A 252 -1.62 17.07 -3.20
C GLY A 252 -0.98 15.69 -3.20
N ASN A 253 0.36 15.62 -3.15
CA ASN A 253 1.09 14.34 -3.17
C ASN A 253 0.75 13.45 -1.97
N THR A 254 0.68 14.03 -0.78
CA THR A 254 0.26 13.30 0.43
C THR A 254 -1.18 12.83 0.32
N THR A 255 -2.10 13.68 -0.15
CA THR A 255 -3.51 13.31 -0.34
C THR A 255 -3.66 12.20 -1.38
N TRP A 256 -2.86 12.23 -2.45
CA TRP A 256 -2.81 11.18 -3.46
C TRP A 256 -2.31 9.86 -2.87
N ASN A 257 -1.12 9.88 -2.27
CA ASN A 257 -0.43 8.68 -1.77
C ASN A 257 -1.14 8.03 -0.59
N GLU A 258 -1.67 8.84 0.32
CA GLU A 258 -2.21 8.35 1.58
C GLU A 258 -3.72 8.08 1.53
N PHE A 259 -4.42 8.56 0.50
CA PHE A 259 -5.87 8.42 0.38
C PHE A 259 -6.29 8.04 -1.04
N VAL A 260 -6.15 8.95 -2.02
CA VAL A 260 -6.82 8.80 -3.32
C VAL A 260 -6.42 7.51 -4.05
N ARG A 261 -5.13 7.21 -4.16
CA ARG A 261 -4.64 6.06 -4.93
C ARG A 261 -4.97 4.70 -4.30
N ARG A 262 -5.45 4.68 -3.04
CA ARG A 262 -5.72 3.46 -2.26
C ARG A 262 -7.12 2.91 -2.44
N HIS A 263 -8.03 3.66 -3.06
CA HIS A 263 -9.44 3.30 -3.23
C HIS A 263 -9.80 3.18 -4.70
N SER A 264 -10.30 2.00 -5.12
CA SER A 264 -10.68 1.76 -6.51
C SER A 264 -11.94 2.50 -6.96
N ASN A 265 -12.77 2.92 -6.00
CA ASN A 265 -14.02 3.61 -6.27
C ASN A 265 -13.88 5.13 -6.32
N ILE A 266 -12.69 5.69 -6.05
CA ILE A 266 -12.38 7.07 -6.41
C ILE A 266 -12.03 7.10 -7.89
N PHE A 267 -12.77 7.90 -8.65
CA PHE A 267 -12.50 8.09 -10.08
C PHE A 267 -12.19 9.54 -10.44
N MET A 268 -12.39 10.49 -9.50
CA MET A 268 -12.18 11.89 -9.77
C MET A 268 -11.79 12.67 -8.50
N VAL A 269 -10.83 13.58 -8.65
CA VAL A 269 -10.50 14.63 -7.68
C VAL A 269 -10.75 15.99 -8.35
N VAL A 270 -11.46 16.89 -7.68
CA VAL A 270 -11.72 18.25 -8.14
C VAL A 270 -11.16 19.26 -7.15
N SER A 271 -10.48 20.30 -7.64
CA SER A 271 -9.86 21.32 -6.79
C SER A 271 -9.86 22.73 -7.38
N GLY A 272 -9.59 23.72 -6.53
CA GLY A 272 -9.42 25.14 -6.89
C GLY A 272 -8.06 25.67 -6.46
N HIS A 273 -8.02 26.83 -5.78
CA HIS A 273 -6.86 27.49 -5.16
C HIS A 273 -5.84 28.08 -6.13
N VAL A 274 -5.44 27.29 -7.12
CA VAL A 274 -4.48 27.70 -8.15
C VAL A 274 -5.29 28.15 -9.36
N GLY A 275 -5.23 29.45 -9.64
CA GLY A 275 -5.94 30.09 -10.76
C GLY A 275 -5.52 29.52 -12.11
N ASP A 276 -6.13 28.41 -12.50
CA ASP A 276 -5.84 27.65 -13.71
C ASP A 276 -7.00 26.67 -14.05
N SER A 277 -6.88 26.01 -15.19
CA SER A 277 -7.76 24.95 -15.67
C SER A 277 -6.91 23.79 -16.19
N GLU A 278 -6.77 22.74 -15.38
CA GLU A 278 -5.86 21.63 -15.68
C GLU A 278 -6.55 20.27 -15.58
N LEU A 279 -6.05 19.30 -16.34
CA LEU A 279 -6.45 17.90 -16.29
C LEU A 279 -5.22 17.01 -16.16
N MET A 280 -5.20 16.15 -15.15
CA MET A 280 -4.27 15.02 -15.06
C MET A 280 -5.04 13.71 -15.01
N ILE A 281 -4.49 12.68 -15.64
CA ILE A 281 -5.04 11.31 -15.60
C ILE A 281 -3.99 10.44 -14.90
N ARG A 282 -4.38 9.79 -13.81
CA ARG A 282 -3.50 8.90 -13.03
C ARG A 282 -4.14 7.53 -12.84
N THR A 283 -3.31 6.54 -12.52
CA THR A 283 -3.74 5.18 -12.19
C THR A 283 -3.56 4.96 -10.69
N GLY A 284 -4.63 4.56 -10.00
CA GLY A 284 -4.57 4.14 -8.59
C GLY A 284 -3.95 2.76 -8.41
N ASN A 285 -3.62 2.39 -7.18
CA ASN A 285 -2.93 1.12 -6.85
C ASN A 285 -3.72 -0.12 -7.26
N LEU A 286 -5.03 0.01 -7.45
CA LEU A 286 -5.95 -1.06 -7.84
C LEU A 286 -6.27 -1.04 -9.34
N GLY A 287 -5.50 -0.31 -10.13
CA GLY A 287 -5.64 -0.19 -11.59
C GLY A 287 -6.78 0.71 -12.06
N ASN A 288 -7.50 1.38 -11.15
CA ASN A 288 -8.54 2.34 -11.50
C ASN A 288 -7.96 3.65 -12.05
N THR A 289 -8.63 4.23 -13.03
CA THR A 289 -8.31 5.57 -13.54
C THR A 289 -8.88 6.65 -12.62
N VAL A 290 -8.07 7.64 -12.27
CA VAL A 290 -8.45 8.82 -11.50
C VAL A 290 -8.21 10.08 -12.35
N TYR A 291 -9.27 10.85 -12.52
CA TYR A 291 -9.26 12.15 -13.21
C TYR A 291 -9.07 13.28 -12.20
N GLU A 292 -7.97 14.01 -12.30
CA GLU A 292 -7.68 15.16 -11.43
C GLU A 292 -7.97 16.44 -12.21
N VAL A 293 -8.95 17.22 -11.75
CA VAL A 293 -9.48 18.39 -12.47
C VAL A 293 -9.33 19.63 -11.61
N LEU A 294 -8.43 20.52 -12.02
CA LEU A 294 -8.28 21.85 -11.43
C LEU A 294 -9.24 22.82 -12.10
N THR A 295 -9.97 23.60 -11.32
CA THR A 295 -10.92 24.60 -11.82
C THR A 295 -10.93 25.82 -10.92
N ASP A 296 -10.21 26.86 -11.35
CA ASP A 296 -10.21 28.13 -10.67
C ASP A 296 -10.13 29.29 -11.66
N TYR A 297 -11.22 30.06 -11.71
CA TYR A 297 -11.38 31.20 -12.59
C TYR A 297 -11.35 32.53 -11.83
N GLN A 298 -10.94 32.56 -10.56
CA GLN A 298 -11.08 33.75 -9.71
C GLN A 298 -10.44 35.01 -10.30
N PHE A 299 -9.39 34.87 -11.11
CA PHE A 299 -8.65 35.98 -11.68
C PHE A 299 -9.17 36.47 -13.03
N GLU A 300 -10.22 35.86 -13.59
CA GLU A 300 -10.75 36.29 -14.88
C GLU A 300 -11.29 37.72 -14.82
N GLN A 301 -10.94 38.50 -15.85
CA GLN A 301 -11.10 39.94 -15.85
C GLN A 301 -12.27 40.40 -16.72
N ARG A 302 -12.98 41.43 -16.23
CA ARG A 302 -13.88 42.25 -17.03
C ARG A 302 -13.68 43.72 -16.65
N ASN A 303 -13.51 44.59 -17.66
CA ASN A 303 -13.27 46.03 -17.45
C ASN A 303 -12.16 46.31 -16.41
N ASP A 304 -11.03 45.61 -16.50
CA ASP A 304 -9.89 45.69 -15.57
C ASP A 304 -10.19 45.28 -14.11
N VAL A 305 -11.26 44.50 -13.86
CA VAL A 305 -11.62 43.97 -12.54
C VAL A 305 -11.54 42.44 -12.54
N ASN A 306 -10.67 41.87 -11.71
CA ASN A 306 -10.46 40.42 -11.55
C ASN A 306 -11.59 39.75 -10.76
N HIS A 307 -12.81 39.62 -11.25
CA HIS A 307 -13.88 39.01 -10.44
C HIS A 307 -14.29 37.60 -10.85
N GLY A 308 -13.72 37.03 -11.91
CA GLY A 308 -13.95 35.65 -12.33
C GLY A 308 -15.02 35.46 -13.40
N ASN A 309 -15.71 36.53 -13.81
CA ASN A 309 -16.61 36.58 -14.97
C ASN A 309 -17.80 35.59 -14.97
N GLY A 310 -18.18 35.04 -13.82
CA GLY A 310 -19.33 34.15 -13.68
C GLY A 310 -19.13 32.77 -14.31
N TRP A 311 -17.89 32.34 -14.53
CA TRP A 311 -17.57 31.03 -15.10
C TRP A 311 -17.97 29.89 -14.16
N LEU A 312 -18.52 28.83 -14.73
CA LEU A 312 -18.84 27.55 -14.11
C LEU A 312 -18.25 26.44 -14.97
N ARG A 313 -17.85 25.34 -14.33
CA ARG A 313 -17.52 24.10 -15.05
C ARG A 313 -18.62 23.06 -14.85
N THR A 314 -18.94 22.33 -15.89
CA THR A 314 -19.94 21.27 -15.86
C THR A 314 -19.33 19.94 -16.25
N LEU A 315 -19.62 18.91 -15.47
CA LEU A 315 -19.36 17.51 -15.76
C LEU A 315 -20.67 16.90 -16.27
N GLU A 316 -20.78 16.69 -17.56
CA GLU A 316 -21.96 16.15 -18.22
C GLU A 316 -21.77 14.65 -18.47
N PHE A 317 -22.49 13.83 -17.71
CA PHE A 317 -22.36 12.37 -17.74
C PHE A 317 -23.31 11.78 -18.78
N PHE A 318 -22.79 10.89 -19.61
CA PHE A 318 -23.51 10.10 -20.61
C PHE A 318 -23.39 8.60 -20.26
N PRO A 319 -24.25 8.06 -19.38
CA PRO A 319 -24.09 6.71 -18.82
C PRO A 319 -24.08 5.57 -19.84
N ASP A 320 -24.84 5.70 -20.93
CA ASP A 320 -24.92 4.66 -21.96
C ASP A 320 -23.74 4.72 -22.94
N GLU A 321 -22.93 5.79 -22.87
CA GLU A 321 -21.74 5.99 -23.70
C GLU A 321 -20.44 5.80 -22.90
N ASN A 322 -20.52 5.54 -21.58
CA ASN A 322 -19.37 5.51 -20.68
C ASN A 322 -18.47 6.76 -20.83
N ARG A 323 -19.10 7.94 -20.95
CA ARG A 323 -18.41 9.20 -21.23
C ARG A 323 -18.82 10.30 -20.26
N ILE A 324 -17.88 11.15 -19.87
CA ILE A 324 -18.11 12.40 -19.15
C ILE A 324 -17.56 13.55 -19.99
N ASP A 325 -18.41 14.49 -20.38
CA ASP A 325 -17.97 15.72 -21.04
C ASP A 325 -17.69 16.78 -20.00
N VAL A 326 -16.49 17.35 -20.04
CA VAL A 326 -16.13 18.51 -19.22
C VAL A 326 -16.28 19.75 -20.09
N ARG A 327 -17.07 20.71 -19.62
CA ARG A 327 -17.40 21.94 -20.36
C ARG A 327 -17.31 23.15 -19.44
N VAL A 328 -17.05 24.31 -20.03
CA VAL A 328 -17.09 25.59 -19.34
C VAL A 328 -18.22 26.47 -19.88
N LEU A 329 -18.86 27.24 -19.01
CA LEU A 329 -19.87 28.23 -19.39
C LEU A 329 -19.82 29.44 -18.45
N SER A 330 -20.06 30.64 -18.98
CA SER A 330 -20.30 31.83 -18.16
C SER A 330 -21.80 32.05 -18.02
N VAL A 331 -22.25 32.47 -16.85
CA VAL A 331 -23.65 32.87 -16.60
C VAL A 331 -23.93 34.31 -17.03
N LEU A 332 -22.94 35.01 -17.58
CA LEU A 332 -23.07 36.37 -18.09
C LEU A 332 -23.12 36.34 -19.62
N ASP A 333 -24.16 36.93 -20.21
CA ASP A 333 -24.52 36.77 -21.64
C ASP A 333 -23.48 37.30 -22.66
N ASP A 334 -22.44 38.03 -22.22
CA ASP A 334 -21.54 38.81 -23.08
C ASP A 334 -20.03 38.53 -22.91
N VAL A 335 -19.61 37.51 -22.13
CA VAL A 335 -18.19 37.22 -21.89
C VAL A 335 -17.81 35.84 -22.42
N TYR A 336 -16.94 35.81 -23.44
CA TYR A 336 -16.50 34.60 -24.14
C TYR A 336 -14.98 34.46 -24.21
N GLU A 337 -14.20 35.17 -23.39
CA GLU A 337 -12.74 35.07 -23.44
C GLU A 337 -12.18 35.03 -22.02
N PHE A 338 -11.20 34.15 -21.80
CA PHE A 338 -10.33 34.15 -20.64
C PHE A 338 -9.21 35.17 -20.86
N ASN A 339 -8.75 35.84 -19.81
CA ASN A 339 -7.78 36.94 -19.90
C ASN A 339 -6.47 36.64 -19.16
N ARG A 340 -5.98 35.40 -19.28
CA ARG A 340 -4.72 34.94 -18.69
C ARG A 340 -3.77 34.36 -19.73
N SER A 341 -2.51 34.22 -19.34
CA SER A 341 -1.42 33.70 -20.19
C SER A 341 -0.98 32.28 -19.85
N ASP A 342 -1.45 31.73 -18.74
CA ASP A 342 -1.17 30.38 -18.23
C ASP A 342 -1.92 29.29 -19.01
N TYR A 343 -3.13 29.59 -19.50
CA TYR A 343 -3.88 28.69 -20.38
C TYR A 343 -4.55 29.42 -21.57
N PRO A 344 -4.99 28.70 -22.63
CA PRO A 344 -5.56 29.32 -23.82
C PRO A 344 -6.78 30.20 -23.52
N SER A 345 -6.79 31.42 -24.07
CA SER A 345 -7.87 32.40 -23.83
C SER A 345 -9.22 32.01 -24.44
N ASN A 346 -9.20 31.16 -25.47
CA ASN A 346 -10.39 30.71 -26.17
C ASN A 346 -11.16 29.70 -25.32
N PRO A 347 -12.40 29.97 -24.90
CA PRO A 347 -13.17 29.06 -24.06
C PRO A 347 -13.64 27.81 -24.77
N ASN A 348 -13.46 27.70 -26.10
CA ASN A 348 -13.70 26.48 -26.86
C ASN A 348 -12.44 25.62 -27.03
N ASP A 349 -11.32 26.04 -26.44
CA ASP A 349 -10.07 25.29 -26.50
C ASP A 349 -10.21 23.92 -25.80
N PRO A 350 -9.54 22.86 -26.29
CA PRO A 350 -9.50 21.56 -25.63
C PRO A 350 -9.03 21.59 -24.17
N ALA A 351 -8.27 22.60 -23.72
CA ALA A 351 -7.92 22.79 -22.31
C ALA A 351 -9.15 23.08 -21.42
N HIS A 352 -10.20 23.68 -22.00
CA HIS A 352 -11.46 24.00 -21.32
C HIS A 352 -12.56 22.99 -21.56
N ASN A 353 -12.52 22.31 -22.71
CA ASN A 353 -13.56 21.37 -23.13
C ASN A 353 -12.95 20.06 -23.63
N TYR A 354 -13.19 18.99 -22.89
CA TYR A 354 -12.68 17.66 -23.21
C TYR A 354 -13.70 16.59 -22.81
N SER A 355 -13.41 15.33 -23.14
CA SER A 355 -14.26 14.18 -22.79
C SER A 355 -13.40 13.13 -22.09
N LEU A 356 -13.95 12.48 -21.08
CA LEU A 356 -13.31 11.47 -20.25
C LEU A 356 -14.04 10.14 -20.43
N ASP A 357 -13.29 9.04 -20.49
CA ASP A 357 -13.86 7.70 -20.54
C ASP A 357 -14.11 7.18 -19.13
N TYR A 358 -15.34 6.79 -18.80
CA TYR A 358 -15.64 6.30 -17.46
C TYR A 358 -16.73 5.23 -17.48
N ASP A 359 -16.42 4.06 -16.93
CA ASP A 359 -17.34 2.92 -16.94
C ASP A 359 -18.54 3.14 -16.00
N MET A 360 -19.69 3.33 -16.62
CA MET A 360 -21.00 3.47 -16.00
C MET A 360 -21.91 2.28 -16.32
N SER A 361 -21.37 1.17 -16.85
CA SER A 361 -22.16 0.02 -17.29
C SER A 361 -22.71 -0.86 -16.16
N GLY A 362 -22.18 -0.74 -14.94
CA GLY A 362 -22.59 -1.57 -13.80
C GLY A 362 -22.36 -0.96 -12.41
N PRO A 363 -22.71 -1.69 -11.33
CA PRO A 363 -22.39 -1.28 -9.97
C PRO A 363 -20.87 -1.22 -9.77
N VAL A 364 -20.40 -0.30 -8.92
CA VAL A 364 -19.00 -0.27 -8.50
C VAL A 364 -18.86 -1.09 -7.23
N GLU A 365 -17.76 -1.82 -7.13
CA GLU A 365 -17.31 -2.44 -5.89
C GLU A 365 -15.98 -1.77 -5.50
N GLY A 366 -16.09 -0.86 -4.53
CA GLY A 366 -14.96 -0.16 -3.93
C GLY A 366 -14.08 -1.17 -3.21
N LYS A 367 -12.88 -1.31 -3.73
CA LYS A 367 -11.77 -2.03 -3.13
C LYS A 367 -10.89 -0.99 -2.46
N TYR A 368 -10.35 -1.36 -1.31
CA TYR A 368 -9.50 -0.50 -0.51
C TYR A 368 -8.28 -1.28 -0.05
N LEU A 369 -7.12 -0.63 -0.10
CA LEU A 369 -5.88 -1.15 0.48
C LEU A 369 -5.64 -0.47 1.83
N ARG A 370 -6.07 -1.14 2.92
CA ARG A 370 -6.01 -0.64 4.31
C ARG A 370 -4.59 -0.50 4.86
N PHE A 371 -3.72 -1.37 4.40
CA PHE A 371 -2.30 -1.36 4.69
C PHE A 371 -1.57 -1.11 3.39
N ASP A 372 -1.82 0.04 2.79
CA ASP A 372 -0.78 0.67 2.00
C ASP A 372 0.31 1.19 2.97
N ASN A 373 1.04 0.22 3.55
CA ASN A 373 2.34 0.38 4.20
C ASN A 373 3.46 0.37 3.16
N THR A 374 3.15 0.51 1.86
CA THR A 374 4.13 1.16 0.97
C THR A 374 4.27 2.58 1.52
N PHE A 375 5.22 2.75 2.43
CA PHE A 375 6.07 3.89 2.18
C PHE A 375 6.75 3.53 0.85
N ASN A 376 6.31 4.24 -0.21
CA ASN A 376 7.19 4.41 -1.35
C ASN A 376 8.52 4.92 -0.82
N ASP A 377 9.61 4.57 -1.51
CA ASP A 377 10.97 5.10 -1.40
C ASP A 377 11.14 6.09 -0.25
N MET A 378 11.35 5.54 0.96
CA MET A 378 11.62 6.35 2.14
C MET A 378 13.12 6.50 2.28
N THR A 379 13.60 7.73 2.30
CA THR A 379 14.97 8.01 2.70
C THR A 379 15.18 7.62 4.16
N VAL A 380 16.04 6.63 4.40
CA VAL A 380 16.42 6.15 5.74
C VAL A 380 17.01 7.30 6.54
N GLN A 381 17.84 8.15 5.92
CA GLN A 381 18.29 9.42 6.47
C GLN A 381 18.75 10.36 5.34
N ALA A 382 18.06 11.48 5.15
CA ALA A 382 18.45 12.45 4.13
C ALA A 382 19.80 13.12 4.43
N SER A 383 20.61 13.30 3.39
CA SER A 383 21.93 13.92 3.45
C SER A 383 22.39 14.44 2.08
N ASP A 384 22.67 15.74 1.99
CA ASP A 384 23.19 16.36 0.76
C ASP A 384 24.72 16.36 0.66
N GLU A 385 25.45 15.80 1.65
CA GLU A 385 26.91 15.93 1.76
C GLU A 385 27.67 14.64 2.11
N ILE A 386 26.95 13.56 2.45
CA ILE A 386 27.52 12.31 2.99
C ILE A 386 26.98 11.14 2.17
N ASN A 387 27.88 10.30 1.67
CA ASN A 387 27.55 9.06 0.98
C ASN A 387 27.16 7.99 2.00
N GLN A 388 26.02 7.35 1.79
CA GLN A 388 25.55 6.22 2.57
C GLN A 388 25.71 4.94 1.76
N SER A 389 26.36 3.94 2.33
CA SER A 389 26.73 2.70 1.64
C SER A 389 26.71 1.48 2.55
N GLU A 390 26.82 0.30 1.96
CA GLU A 390 26.91 -1.01 2.62
C GLU A 390 25.75 -1.20 3.62
N PRO A 391 24.48 -1.10 3.16
CA PRO A 391 23.34 -1.24 4.04
C PRO A 391 23.16 -2.69 4.51
N ALA A 392 22.77 -2.86 5.77
CA ALA A 392 22.25 -4.13 6.27
C ALA A 392 20.92 -3.93 7.01
N ILE A 393 20.12 -4.99 7.07
CA ILE A 393 18.78 -4.96 7.64
C ILE A 393 18.47 -6.26 8.38
N SER A 394 17.80 -6.14 9.53
CA SER A 394 17.27 -7.29 10.24
C SER A 394 15.93 -6.94 10.89
N MET A 395 15.03 -7.92 10.92
CA MET A 395 13.64 -7.73 11.30
C MET A 395 13.25 -8.65 12.46
N ALA A 396 12.56 -8.08 13.45
CA ALA A 396 11.97 -8.83 14.55
C ALA A 396 10.66 -9.52 14.11
N PRO A 397 10.21 -10.57 14.81
CA PRO A 397 8.95 -11.27 14.51
C PRO A 397 7.69 -10.40 14.57
N ASN A 398 7.77 -9.18 15.11
CA ASN A 398 6.66 -8.22 15.12
C ASN A 398 6.63 -7.28 13.91
N GLY A 399 7.59 -7.43 12.97
CA GLY A 399 7.77 -6.59 11.78
C GLY A 399 8.56 -5.30 12.01
N ASP A 400 8.96 -4.98 13.25
CA ASP A 400 9.90 -3.89 13.47
C ASP A 400 11.28 -4.29 12.93
N PHE A 401 11.97 -3.36 12.28
CA PHE A 401 13.26 -3.64 11.67
C PHE A 401 14.30 -2.58 12.02
N ILE A 402 15.56 -2.99 12.03
CA ILE A 402 16.73 -2.14 12.24
C ILE A 402 17.51 -2.12 10.93
N THR A 403 17.91 -0.93 10.51
CA THR A 403 18.82 -0.72 9.38
C THR A 403 20.15 -0.23 9.89
N THR A 404 21.24 -0.70 9.31
CA THR A 404 22.61 -0.24 9.56
C THR A 404 23.28 0.15 8.26
N TRP A 405 24.23 1.08 8.32
CA TRP A 405 24.98 1.52 7.13
C TRP A 405 26.24 2.27 7.51
N GLN A 406 27.10 2.46 6.52
CA GLN A 406 28.25 3.33 6.58
C GLN A 406 27.92 4.73 6.05
N ASP A 407 28.14 5.75 6.86
CA ASP A 407 28.27 7.14 6.42
C ASP A 407 29.74 7.40 6.03
N SER A 408 29.98 7.84 4.80
CA SER A 408 31.32 8.18 4.30
C SER A 408 31.41 9.64 3.86
N SER A 409 32.46 10.32 4.30
CA SER A 409 32.78 11.70 3.93
C SER A 409 34.26 11.85 3.61
N GLY A 410 34.67 12.99 3.04
CA GLY A 410 36.08 13.28 2.77
C GLY A 410 36.99 13.29 4.02
N ASN A 411 36.43 13.15 5.23
CA ASN A 411 37.14 13.14 6.50
C ASN A 411 37.18 11.77 7.21
N GLY A 412 36.52 10.74 6.69
CA GLY A 412 36.43 9.41 7.31
C GLY A 412 35.04 8.76 7.17
N THR A 413 34.89 7.57 7.75
CA THR A 413 33.68 6.75 7.76
C THR A 413 33.11 6.60 9.17
N THR A 414 31.80 6.37 9.31
CA THR A 414 31.16 6.03 10.60
C THR A 414 30.01 5.07 10.39
N ILE A 415 29.80 4.15 11.34
CA ILE A 415 28.68 3.21 11.30
C ILE A 415 27.46 3.82 11.99
N LYS A 416 26.32 3.71 11.31
CA LYS A 416 25.03 4.23 11.73
C LYS A 416 24.01 3.12 11.87
N ALA A 417 23.00 3.40 12.68
CA ALA A 417 21.80 2.58 12.71
C ALA A 417 20.54 3.39 12.94
N ARG A 418 19.41 2.88 12.45
CA ARG A 418 18.09 3.46 12.67
C ARG A 418 17.03 2.36 12.75
N GLY A 419 16.12 2.51 13.71
CA GLY A 419 15.00 1.57 13.89
C GLY A 419 13.71 2.10 13.29
N PHE A 420 12.93 1.19 12.71
CA PHE A 420 11.63 1.47 12.11
C PHE A 420 10.60 0.44 12.57
N ARG A 421 9.33 0.86 12.52
CA ARG A 421 8.19 -0.07 12.54
C ARG A 421 7.94 -0.58 11.13
N LEU A 422 7.28 -1.73 10.99
CA LEU A 422 6.83 -2.24 9.67
C LEU A 422 6.09 -1.20 8.83
N SER A 423 5.38 -0.27 9.48
CA SER A 423 4.69 0.84 8.82
C SER A 423 5.62 1.95 8.27
N GLY A 424 6.94 1.76 8.26
CA GLY A 424 7.95 2.78 7.92
C GLY A 424 8.14 3.88 8.96
N LYS A 425 7.44 3.85 10.10
CA LYS A 425 7.57 4.93 11.11
C LYS A 425 8.86 4.75 11.90
N PRO A 426 9.72 5.78 12.05
CA PRO A 426 10.91 5.69 12.87
C PRO A 426 10.57 5.31 14.32
N LYS A 427 11.25 4.32 14.88
CA LYS A 427 11.23 3.97 16.31
C LYS A 427 12.13 4.90 17.10
N PHE A 428 13.30 5.21 16.57
CA PHE A 428 14.28 6.13 17.15
C PHE A 428 15.04 6.86 16.01
N PRO A 429 15.64 8.04 16.29
CA PRO A 429 16.48 8.73 15.30
C PRO A 429 17.75 7.93 15.00
N ALA A 430 18.44 8.24 13.90
CA ALA A 430 19.71 7.59 13.61
C ALA A 430 20.73 7.79 14.74
N ILE A 431 21.44 6.73 15.09
CA ILE A 431 22.49 6.69 16.10
C ILE A 431 23.83 6.33 15.45
N SER A 432 24.94 6.80 16.03
CA SER A 432 26.30 6.44 15.61
C SER A 432 26.87 5.38 16.56
N MET A 433 27.47 4.34 16.00
CA MET A 433 28.21 3.32 16.75
C MET A 433 29.72 3.60 16.84
N SER A 434 30.27 4.26 15.83
CA SER A 434 31.65 4.73 15.80
C SER A 434 31.72 6.25 15.61
N SER A 435 32.90 6.83 15.75
CA SER A 435 33.17 8.23 15.45
C SER A 435 33.91 8.36 14.11
N MET A 436 33.72 9.49 13.42
CA MET A 436 34.47 9.82 12.19
C MET A 436 36.00 9.99 12.43
N THR A 437 36.48 9.83 13.67
CA THR A 437 37.90 9.88 14.02
C THR A 437 38.49 8.52 14.41
N ASP A 438 37.69 7.44 14.41
CA ASP A 438 38.09 6.11 14.93
C ASP A 438 38.90 5.27 13.92
N GLY A 439 39.31 5.85 12.79
CA GLY A 439 39.89 5.11 11.67
C GLY A 439 38.85 4.89 10.58
N ILE A 440 39.06 3.87 9.75
CA ILE A 440 38.11 3.47 8.71
C ILE A 440 37.28 2.30 9.25
N CYS A 441 35.96 2.45 9.21
CA CYS A 441 34.99 1.47 9.66
C CYS A 441 34.09 1.08 8.48
N HIS A 442 33.99 -0.21 8.17
CA HIS A 442 33.34 -0.76 6.97
C HIS A 442 32.41 -1.95 7.28
N ASN A 443 31.59 -2.33 6.30
CA ASN A 443 30.80 -3.56 6.22
C ASN A 443 30.00 -3.85 7.50
N PRO A 444 29.03 -2.97 7.86
CA PRO A 444 28.22 -3.21 9.03
C PRO A 444 27.16 -4.29 8.77
N ASP A 445 26.95 -5.15 9.76
CA ASP A 445 25.83 -6.10 9.76
C ASP A 445 25.07 -6.06 11.10
N VAL A 446 23.80 -6.47 11.09
CA VAL A 446 22.88 -6.33 12.22
C VAL A 446 22.02 -7.57 12.45
N ALA A 447 21.93 -8.00 13.70
CA ALA A 447 20.99 -9.03 14.13
C ALA A 447 20.00 -8.48 15.15
N VAL A 448 18.70 -8.77 14.94
CA VAL A 448 17.61 -8.36 15.83
C VAL A 448 17.00 -9.58 16.53
N GLY A 449 16.86 -9.50 17.85
CA GLY A 449 16.20 -10.50 18.67
C GLY A 449 14.69 -10.36 18.73
N SER A 450 14.02 -11.37 19.28
CA SER A 450 12.57 -11.46 19.33
C SER A 450 11.87 -10.35 20.13
N GLU A 451 12.55 -9.72 21.09
CA GLU A 451 12.02 -8.58 21.85
C GLU A 451 12.42 -7.21 21.26
N GLY A 452 13.17 -7.21 20.14
CA GLY A 452 13.62 -6.02 19.42
C GLY A 452 14.98 -5.46 19.86
N GLN A 453 15.65 -6.10 20.82
CA GLN A 453 17.07 -5.88 21.09
C GLN A 453 17.92 -6.24 19.88
N TYR A 454 19.05 -5.58 19.69
CA TYR A 454 19.86 -5.81 18.48
C TYR A 454 21.35 -5.62 18.74
N VAL A 455 22.17 -6.28 17.92
CA VAL A 455 23.63 -6.17 17.92
C VAL A 455 24.05 -5.75 16.52
N VAL A 456 25.02 -4.82 16.46
CA VAL A 456 25.65 -4.40 15.21
C VAL A 456 27.12 -4.78 15.26
N VAL A 457 27.62 -5.37 14.18
CA VAL A 457 29.02 -5.72 13.96
C VAL A 457 29.58 -4.91 12.79
N TRP A 458 30.88 -4.63 12.77
CA TRP A 458 31.55 -3.93 11.68
C TRP A 458 33.06 -4.17 11.70
N GLU A 459 33.72 -3.87 10.59
CA GLU A 459 35.18 -3.87 10.48
C GLU A 459 35.77 -2.55 10.95
N ASP A 460 36.92 -2.59 11.63
CA ASP A 460 37.59 -1.42 12.18
C ASP A 460 39.10 -1.52 12.01
N ASN A 461 39.75 -0.52 11.42
CA ASN A 461 41.20 -0.55 11.17
C ASN A 461 42.04 0.34 12.09
N GLU A 462 41.54 0.67 13.29
CA GLU A 462 42.17 1.62 14.21
C GLU A 462 43.65 1.26 14.52
N ASN A 463 44.01 -0.02 14.50
CA ASN A 463 45.37 -0.50 14.80
C ASN A 463 46.24 -0.78 13.56
N GLY A 464 45.75 -0.51 12.35
CA GLY A 464 46.44 -0.73 11.07
C GLY A 464 46.12 -2.05 10.36
N ASN A 465 45.49 -3.00 11.05
CA ASN A 465 44.82 -4.17 10.46
C ASN A 465 43.31 -4.04 10.71
N TYR A 466 42.47 -4.69 9.91
CA TYR A 466 41.05 -4.76 10.20
C TYR A 466 40.76 -5.77 11.32
N ASP A 467 40.05 -5.33 12.34
CA ASP A 467 39.46 -6.16 13.40
C ASP A 467 37.93 -6.06 13.35
N ILE A 468 37.24 -7.07 13.89
CA ILE A 468 35.77 -7.06 13.97
C ILE A 468 35.35 -6.46 15.31
N ARG A 469 34.46 -5.47 15.27
CA ARG A 469 33.89 -4.82 16.44
C ARG A 469 32.40 -5.12 16.55
N ALA A 470 31.86 -4.97 17.76
CA ALA A 470 30.42 -5.08 18.00
C ALA A 470 29.92 -4.16 19.10
N SER A 471 28.66 -3.74 19.01
CA SER A 471 27.94 -3.01 20.06
C SER A 471 26.49 -3.50 20.13
N GLY A 472 25.92 -3.53 21.34
CA GLY A 472 24.58 -4.05 21.59
C GLY A 472 23.63 -2.99 22.12
N PHE A 473 22.36 -3.10 21.74
CA PHE A 473 21.32 -2.12 22.02
C PHE A 473 20.00 -2.79 22.38
N ASN A 474 19.16 -2.08 23.14
CA ASN A 474 17.78 -2.48 23.39
C ASN A 474 16.84 -2.01 22.27
N GLU A 475 15.56 -2.35 22.37
CA GLU A 475 14.52 -2.06 21.38
C GLU A 475 14.23 -0.58 21.13
N THR A 476 14.78 0.30 21.99
CA THR A 476 14.66 1.75 21.91
C THR A 476 15.92 2.44 21.36
N GLY A 477 16.95 1.68 21.04
CA GLY A 477 18.25 2.19 20.59
C GLY A 477 19.16 2.67 21.72
N GLN A 478 18.90 2.25 22.97
CA GLN A 478 19.81 2.51 24.09
C GLN A 478 20.86 1.41 24.15
N GLU A 479 22.11 1.82 24.31
CA GLU A 479 23.26 0.92 24.44
C GLU A 479 23.14 0.00 25.66
N CYS A 480 23.29 -1.31 25.44
CA CYS A 480 23.35 -2.35 26.45
C CYS A 480 24.80 -2.65 26.87
N PHE A 481 25.72 -2.70 25.90
CA PHE A 481 27.15 -2.79 26.13
C PHE A 481 27.91 -1.96 25.09
N SER A 482 29.04 -1.41 25.50
CA SER A 482 29.91 -0.60 24.64
C SER A 482 30.74 -1.44 23.70
N VAL A 483 31.33 -0.80 22.68
CA VAL A 483 32.16 -1.43 21.66
C VAL A 483 33.14 -2.47 22.24
N ILE A 484 33.05 -3.70 21.73
CA ILE A 484 33.97 -4.82 22.02
C ILE A 484 34.66 -5.28 20.74
N THR A 485 35.80 -5.96 20.87
CA THR A 485 36.45 -6.70 19.77
C THR A 485 35.97 -8.15 19.75
N ILE A 486 35.58 -8.62 18.57
CA ILE A 486 35.01 -9.95 18.33
C ILE A 486 36.08 -11.01 18.06
N ASN A 487 37.14 -10.70 17.32
CA ASN A 487 38.24 -11.64 17.07
C ASN A 487 39.20 -11.70 18.28
N SER A 488 39.79 -12.88 18.56
CA SER A 488 40.73 -13.04 19.69
C SER A 488 42.17 -12.63 19.36
N THR A 489 42.50 -12.50 18.07
CA THR A 489 43.83 -12.13 17.56
C THR A 489 43.72 -10.94 16.63
N THR A 490 44.60 -9.95 16.77
CA THR A 490 44.67 -8.75 15.90
C THR A 490 45.80 -8.84 14.87
N ALA A 491 46.33 -10.04 14.66
CA ALA A 491 47.36 -10.30 13.65
C ALA A 491 46.67 -10.59 12.32
N GLY A 492 47.20 -10.06 11.21
CA GLY A 492 46.55 -10.15 9.90
C GLY A 492 45.25 -9.35 9.85
N ASN A 493 44.45 -9.52 8.79
CA ASN A 493 43.16 -8.86 8.64
C ASN A 493 42.01 -9.79 9.00
N GLN A 494 40.96 -9.20 9.59
CA GLN A 494 39.71 -9.83 9.97
C GLN A 494 38.60 -8.97 9.37
N ILE A 495 37.89 -9.51 8.39
CA ILE A 495 36.97 -8.76 7.52
C ILE A 495 35.69 -9.55 7.24
N SER A 496 34.74 -8.92 6.55
CA SER A 496 33.46 -9.48 6.11
C SER A 496 32.65 -10.12 7.26
N PRO A 497 32.34 -9.38 8.35
CA PRO A 497 31.59 -9.96 9.45
C PRO A 497 30.11 -10.13 9.08
N SER A 498 29.51 -11.24 9.51
CA SER A 498 28.06 -11.44 9.52
C SER A 498 27.59 -11.94 10.90
N VAL A 499 26.40 -11.54 11.34
CA VAL A 499 25.90 -11.78 12.70
C VAL A 499 24.47 -12.31 12.72
N THR A 500 24.22 -13.26 13.62
CA THR A 500 22.87 -13.78 13.89
C THR A 500 22.58 -13.83 15.39
N MET A 501 21.30 -13.82 15.77
CA MET A 501 20.87 -13.86 17.18
C MET A 501 20.09 -15.13 17.48
N THR A 502 20.49 -15.84 18.54
CA THR A 502 19.85 -17.07 18.97
C THR A 502 18.52 -16.81 19.70
N SER A 503 17.70 -17.85 19.80
CA SER A 503 16.43 -17.79 20.55
C SER A 503 16.63 -17.49 22.04
N ASP A 504 17.79 -17.84 22.60
CA ASP A 504 18.19 -17.60 23.99
C ASP A 504 18.81 -16.21 24.20
N SER A 505 18.73 -15.34 23.19
CA SER A 505 19.24 -13.96 23.25
C SER A 505 20.76 -13.92 23.50
N THR A 506 21.51 -14.78 22.80
CA THR A 506 22.95 -14.65 22.53
C THR A 506 23.15 -14.29 21.06
N PHE A 507 24.35 -13.89 20.67
CA PHE A 507 24.67 -13.59 19.27
C PHE A 507 25.93 -14.31 18.83
N ILE A 508 25.94 -14.75 17.57
CA ILE A 508 27.04 -15.47 16.93
C ILE A 508 27.53 -14.61 15.78
N VAL A 509 28.85 -14.43 15.69
CA VAL A 509 29.49 -13.67 14.62
C VAL A 509 30.38 -14.62 13.83
N VAL A 510 30.32 -14.53 12.51
CA VAL A 510 31.24 -15.18 11.56
C VAL A 510 32.07 -14.11 10.83
N TRP A 511 33.32 -14.41 10.47
CA TRP A 511 34.20 -13.48 9.73
C TRP A 511 35.28 -14.22 8.93
N GLU A 512 35.88 -13.53 7.95
CA GLU A 512 37.11 -13.93 7.26
C GLU A 512 38.34 -13.63 8.11
N ASP A 513 39.25 -14.60 8.26
CA ASP A 513 40.45 -14.48 9.07
C ASP A 513 41.72 -14.82 8.27
N ASP A 514 42.53 -13.80 7.98
CA ASP A 514 43.85 -13.93 7.32
C ASP A 514 44.98 -13.70 8.33
N ARG A 515 44.89 -14.29 9.53
CA ARG A 515 45.84 -14.03 10.63
C ARG A 515 47.29 -14.36 10.33
N ASP A 516 47.53 -15.24 9.36
CA ASP A 516 48.86 -15.64 8.92
C ASP A 516 49.36 -14.87 7.70
N THR A 517 48.54 -13.93 7.17
CA THR A 517 48.86 -13.01 6.07
C THR A 517 49.25 -13.71 4.77
N ASN A 518 48.69 -14.90 4.53
CA ASN A 518 49.01 -15.73 3.38
C ASN A 518 48.09 -15.45 2.16
N GLY A 519 47.05 -14.60 2.35
CA GLY A 519 46.06 -14.25 1.32
C GLY A 519 44.99 -15.31 1.08
N LYS A 520 44.88 -16.29 1.99
CA LYS A 520 43.93 -17.41 1.99
C LYS A 520 43.18 -17.39 3.33
N PRO A 521 42.26 -16.43 3.51
CA PRO A 521 41.48 -16.34 4.73
C PRO A 521 40.69 -17.63 4.99
N ASP A 522 40.56 -17.95 6.27
CA ASP A 522 39.65 -18.97 6.79
C ASP A 522 38.36 -18.33 7.30
N ILE A 523 37.31 -19.12 7.46
CA ILE A 523 36.07 -18.66 8.08
C ILE A 523 36.10 -19.02 9.56
N MET A 524 35.96 -18.01 10.43
CA MET A 524 35.99 -18.17 11.88
C MET A 524 34.66 -17.72 12.48
N MET A 525 34.28 -18.31 13.62
CA MET A 525 33.07 -17.95 14.35
C MET A 525 33.30 -17.90 15.87
N THR A 526 32.46 -17.14 16.57
CA THR A 526 32.37 -17.15 18.03
C THR A 526 30.99 -16.68 18.49
N GLU A 527 30.62 -17.03 19.72
CA GLU A 527 29.39 -16.56 20.36
C GLU A 527 29.66 -15.63 21.55
N PHE A 528 28.74 -14.69 21.77
CA PHE A 528 28.68 -13.76 22.89
C PHE A 528 27.28 -13.67 23.48
N ASP A 529 27.18 -13.26 24.74
CA ASP A 529 25.90 -12.81 25.31
C ASP A 529 25.62 -11.34 25.07
N LEU A 530 24.37 -10.92 25.32
CA LEU A 530 23.94 -9.52 25.21
C LEU A 530 24.52 -8.56 26.25
N ASN A 531 25.49 -8.98 27.07
CA ASN A 531 26.32 -8.10 27.87
C ASN A 531 27.75 -7.96 27.29
N GLY A 532 28.01 -8.55 26.13
CA GLY A 532 29.31 -8.54 25.46
C GLY A 532 30.31 -9.57 26.02
N ASN A 533 29.86 -10.57 26.78
CA ASN A 533 30.77 -11.62 27.28
C ASN A 533 30.86 -12.78 26.28
N ARG A 534 32.09 -13.09 25.87
CA ARG A 534 32.42 -14.24 25.02
C ARG A 534 32.04 -15.57 25.68
N ARG A 535 31.50 -16.48 24.89
CA ARG A 535 31.03 -17.81 25.34
C ARG A 535 32.03 -18.94 25.05
N PHE A 536 32.75 -18.87 23.92
CA PHE A 536 33.83 -19.80 23.58
C PHE A 536 34.94 -19.12 22.75
N ASP A 537 36.09 -19.78 22.63
CA ASP A 537 37.24 -19.29 21.82
C ASP A 537 36.93 -19.39 20.31
N ASP A 538 37.60 -18.59 19.47
CA ASP A 538 37.34 -18.60 18.02
C ASP A 538 37.42 -20.03 17.42
N VAL A 539 36.33 -20.46 16.77
CA VAL A 539 36.20 -21.77 16.11
C VAL A 539 36.31 -21.57 14.61
N ARG A 540 37.12 -22.41 13.95
CA ARG A 540 37.19 -22.44 12.49
C ARG A 540 36.01 -23.22 11.92
N VAL A 541 35.30 -22.61 10.97
CA VAL A 541 34.09 -23.13 10.32
C VAL A 541 34.45 -24.06 9.15
N ASN A 542 35.32 -23.61 8.25
CA ASN A 542 35.70 -24.38 7.05
C ASN A 542 36.70 -25.50 7.39
N VAL A 543 36.47 -26.70 6.84
CA VAL A 543 37.40 -27.84 6.99
C VAL A 543 38.42 -27.87 5.87
N LEU A 544 38.00 -27.52 4.66
CA LEU A 544 38.88 -27.38 3.51
C LEU A 544 39.71 -26.08 3.61
N SER A 545 40.94 -26.13 3.12
CA SER A 545 41.94 -25.07 3.37
C SER A 545 42.97 -24.90 2.23
N GLY A 546 42.64 -25.35 1.02
CA GLY A 546 43.61 -25.35 -0.07
C GLY A 546 43.79 -23.99 -0.74
N GLY A 547 42.78 -23.12 -0.63
CA GLY A 547 42.80 -21.72 -1.07
C GLY A 547 41.86 -20.83 -0.25
N PRO A 548 41.57 -19.61 -0.72
CA PRO A 548 40.85 -18.61 0.07
C PRO A 548 39.38 -18.98 0.31
N GLN A 549 38.88 -18.65 1.49
CA GLN A 549 37.46 -18.70 1.85
C GLN A 549 36.94 -17.29 2.12
N ARG A 550 35.83 -16.88 1.50
CA ARG A 550 35.40 -15.47 1.50
C ARG A 550 33.90 -15.29 1.67
N ASN A 551 33.50 -14.07 2.03
CA ASN A 551 32.12 -13.60 2.08
C ASN A 551 31.19 -14.57 2.83
N PRO A 552 31.45 -14.83 4.13
CA PRO A 552 30.60 -15.70 4.91
C PRO A 552 29.27 -15.02 5.27
N ASP A 553 28.20 -15.79 5.29
CA ASP A 553 26.89 -15.38 5.80
C ASP A 553 26.34 -16.45 6.77
N ILE A 554 25.61 -16.03 7.81
CA ILE A 554 25.22 -16.88 8.94
C ILE A 554 23.76 -16.70 9.35
N VAL A 555 23.09 -17.81 9.62
CA VAL A 555 21.76 -17.82 10.24
C VAL A 555 21.63 -18.90 11.31
N VAL A 556 20.66 -18.73 12.20
CA VAL A 556 20.36 -19.69 13.26
C VAL A 556 18.89 -20.08 13.24
N SER A 557 18.62 -21.39 13.20
CA SER A 557 17.27 -21.94 13.26
C SER A 557 16.73 -21.94 14.70
N SER A 558 15.42 -22.15 14.86
CA SER A 558 14.78 -22.23 16.19
C SER A 558 15.26 -23.39 17.07
N GLY A 559 15.91 -24.40 16.48
CA GLY A 559 16.57 -25.50 17.18
C GLY A 559 18.00 -25.21 17.63
N ASN A 560 18.46 -23.95 17.50
CA ASN A 560 19.85 -23.50 17.69
C ASN A 560 20.87 -24.19 16.76
N SER A 561 20.43 -24.74 15.61
CA SER A 561 21.36 -25.13 14.55
C SER A 561 21.82 -23.87 13.81
N VAL A 562 23.12 -23.71 13.71
CA VAL A 562 23.81 -22.60 13.05
C VAL A 562 24.17 -23.04 11.63
N ILE A 563 23.79 -22.26 10.63
CA ILE A 563 24.12 -22.55 9.23
C ILE A 563 25.00 -21.41 8.73
N VAL A 564 26.16 -21.77 8.18
CA VAL A 564 27.10 -20.81 7.59
C VAL A 564 27.28 -21.16 6.12
N THR A 565 27.22 -20.15 5.25
CA THR A 565 27.53 -20.26 3.82
C THR A 565 28.70 -19.34 3.44
N TRP A 566 29.52 -19.69 2.46
CA TRP A 566 30.68 -18.89 2.03
C TRP A 566 31.17 -19.25 0.62
N GLU A 567 32.02 -18.40 0.05
CA GLU A 567 32.78 -18.66 -1.19
C GLU A 567 34.06 -19.46 -0.90
N SER A 568 34.30 -20.52 -1.67
CA SER A 568 35.44 -21.42 -1.51
C SER A 568 36.18 -21.59 -2.83
N ASP A 569 37.45 -21.18 -2.88
CA ASP A 569 38.42 -21.51 -3.94
C ASP A 569 39.43 -22.53 -3.38
N ASP A 570 38.93 -23.65 -2.88
CA ASP A 570 39.74 -24.64 -2.15
C ASP A 570 40.79 -25.36 -2.99
N ASP A 571 40.59 -25.46 -4.30
CA ASP A 571 41.61 -25.97 -5.23
C ASP A 571 42.56 -24.87 -5.72
N ASN A 572 42.31 -23.61 -5.34
CA ASN A 572 43.16 -22.45 -5.58
C ASN A 572 43.39 -22.26 -7.09
N ASP A 573 42.34 -22.45 -7.89
CA ASP A 573 42.34 -22.23 -9.33
C ASP A 573 41.83 -20.84 -9.72
N GLY A 574 41.32 -20.09 -8.74
CA GLY A 574 40.79 -18.74 -8.89
C GLY A 574 39.31 -18.68 -9.22
N LEU A 575 38.59 -19.82 -9.18
CA LEU A 575 37.15 -19.92 -9.40
C LEU A 575 36.45 -20.46 -8.15
N SER A 576 35.70 -19.60 -7.48
CA SER A 576 35.04 -19.97 -6.22
C SER A 576 33.74 -20.76 -6.46
N GLN A 577 33.46 -21.66 -5.52
CA GLN A 577 32.23 -22.44 -5.39
C GLN A 577 31.51 -22.00 -4.12
N ILE A 578 30.20 -22.23 -4.02
CA ILE A 578 29.44 -21.91 -2.80
C ILE A 578 29.41 -23.13 -1.88
N ARG A 579 29.83 -22.94 -0.63
CA ARG A 579 29.87 -23.95 0.43
C ARG A 579 28.90 -23.60 1.54
N ALA A 580 28.39 -24.61 2.22
CA ALA A 580 27.64 -24.44 3.46
C ALA A 580 27.95 -25.54 4.47
N VAL A 581 27.75 -25.26 5.76
CA VAL A 581 27.86 -26.25 6.85
C VAL A 581 26.78 -25.99 7.90
N VAL A 582 26.33 -27.05 8.57
CA VAL A 582 25.38 -26.94 9.70
C VAL A 582 26.08 -27.38 10.99
N LEU A 583 26.11 -26.48 11.96
CA LEU A 583 26.80 -26.59 13.24
C LEU A 583 25.80 -26.48 14.40
N ASP A 584 26.21 -26.90 15.60
CA ASP A 584 25.56 -26.48 16.83
C ASP A 584 26.03 -25.06 17.25
N ASP A 585 25.38 -24.51 18.28
CA ASP A 585 25.69 -23.18 18.82
C ASP A 585 27.09 -23.06 19.45
N ALA A 586 27.78 -24.18 19.69
CA ALA A 586 29.18 -24.23 20.13
C ALA A 586 30.18 -24.42 18.97
N GLY A 587 29.70 -24.46 17.73
CA GLY A 587 30.52 -24.63 16.52
C GLY A 587 30.90 -26.08 16.22
N ALA A 588 30.27 -27.08 16.83
CA ALA A 588 30.49 -28.48 16.48
C ALA A 588 29.61 -28.90 15.29
N GLU A 589 30.18 -29.66 14.37
CA GLU A 589 29.49 -30.12 13.16
C GLU A 589 28.27 -31.00 13.46
N ILE A 590 27.11 -30.61 12.92
CA ILE A 590 25.88 -31.43 12.87
C ILE A 590 25.79 -32.11 11.51
N LEU A 591 25.95 -31.34 10.43
CA LEU A 591 26.05 -31.83 9.06
C LEU A 591 27.37 -31.36 8.45
N PRO A 592 28.05 -32.22 7.67
CA PRO A 592 29.33 -31.89 7.09
C PRO A 592 29.21 -30.79 6.05
N GLU A 593 30.34 -30.12 5.80
CA GLU A 593 30.51 -29.16 4.72
C GLU A 593 30.00 -29.73 3.38
N MET A 594 29.16 -28.95 2.69
CA MET A 594 28.51 -29.33 1.43
C MET A 594 28.71 -28.27 0.36
N THR A 595 28.73 -28.68 -0.91
CA THR A 595 28.65 -27.76 -2.05
C THR A 595 27.19 -27.42 -2.35
N VAL A 596 26.88 -26.14 -2.47
CA VAL A 596 25.52 -25.63 -2.71
C VAL A 596 25.15 -25.68 -4.19
N ASN A 597 25.99 -25.06 -5.03
CA ASN A 597 25.82 -25.00 -6.48
C ASN A 597 25.99 -26.39 -7.12
N ALA A 598 25.12 -26.74 -8.06
CA ALA A 598 25.14 -28.05 -8.72
C ALA A 598 26.16 -28.11 -9.88
N ASN A 599 26.37 -26.99 -10.56
CA ASN A 599 27.37 -26.85 -11.62
C ASN A 599 28.68 -26.34 -11.00
N SER A 600 29.78 -27.03 -11.25
CA SER A 600 31.11 -26.62 -10.78
C SER A 600 31.94 -25.87 -11.83
N GLY A 601 31.33 -25.52 -12.97
CA GLY A 601 31.98 -24.72 -13.99
C GLY A 601 31.80 -23.24 -13.71
N GLY A 602 32.83 -22.44 -14.00
CA GLY A 602 32.78 -20.99 -13.87
C GLY A 602 32.89 -20.50 -12.42
N GLN A 603 32.58 -19.22 -12.22
CA GLN A 603 32.71 -18.52 -10.96
C GLN A 603 31.35 -18.43 -10.25
N HIS A 604 31.32 -18.68 -8.94
CA HIS A 604 30.15 -18.47 -8.09
C HIS A 604 30.53 -17.62 -6.88
N GLN A 605 29.77 -16.55 -6.58
CA GLN A 605 30.13 -15.56 -5.55
C GLN A 605 28.93 -14.98 -4.79
N ASN A 606 29.23 -14.22 -3.73
CA ASN A 606 28.33 -13.40 -2.93
C ASN A 606 27.11 -14.19 -2.44
N PRO A 607 27.30 -15.26 -1.66
CA PRO A 607 26.19 -16.04 -1.15
C PRO A 607 25.42 -15.27 -0.07
N SER A 608 24.09 -15.40 -0.08
CA SER A 608 23.19 -14.92 0.98
C SER A 608 22.30 -16.08 1.44
N ILE A 609 22.04 -16.18 2.74
CA ILE A 609 21.27 -17.27 3.34
C ILE A 609 20.14 -16.77 4.26
N ASP A 610 19.01 -17.48 4.24
CA ASP A 610 17.98 -17.35 5.30
C ASP A 610 17.38 -18.71 5.70
N VAL A 611 16.84 -18.80 6.92
CA VAL A 611 16.34 -20.04 7.55
C VAL A 611 14.99 -19.85 8.24
N ASN A 612 14.10 -20.83 8.12
CA ASN A 612 12.82 -20.83 8.83
C ASN A 612 12.90 -21.56 10.19
N SER A 613 11.84 -21.50 10.98
CA SER A 613 11.81 -22.19 12.28
C SER A 613 11.90 -23.72 12.17
N ALA A 614 11.54 -24.32 11.03
CA ALA A 614 11.67 -25.75 10.79
C ALA A 614 13.12 -26.18 10.53
N GLY A 615 14.03 -25.24 10.25
CA GLY A 615 15.41 -25.49 9.87
C GLY A 615 15.61 -25.67 8.35
N ASP A 616 14.58 -25.41 7.55
CA ASP A 616 14.75 -25.30 6.10
C ASP A 616 15.42 -23.96 5.78
N PHE A 617 16.34 -23.95 4.82
CA PHE A 617 17.11 -22.76 4.46
C PHE A 617 17.25 -22.59 2.95
N ILE A 618 17.32 -21.34 2.50
CA ILE A 618 17.55 -20.96 1.11
C ILE A 618 18.90 -20.25 1.02
N ILE A 619 19.69 -20.59 0.00
CA ILE A 619 20.93 -19.89 -0.33
C ILE A 619 20.81 -19.32 -1.74
N ALA A 620 21.06 -18.03 -1.91
CA ALA A 620 21.15 -17.34 -3.21
C ALA A 620 22.59 -16.90 -3.49
N TRP A 621 23.02 -16.88 -4.76
CA TRP A 621 24.40 -16.54 -5.17
C TRP A 621 24.47 -15.96 -6.59
N GLU A 622 25.58 -15.30 -6.91
CA GLU A 622 25.96 -14.87 -8.26
C GLU A 622 26.61 -16.03 -9.03
N ASP A 623 26.20 -16.28 -10.26
CA ASP A 623 26.60 -17.42 -11.09
C ASP A 623 27.10 -16.97 -12.48
N ASP A 624 28.36 -17.29 -12.81
CA ASP A 624 28.93 -17.15 -14.17
C ASP A 624 29.35 -18.53 -14.68
N SER A 625 28.47 -19.52 -14.58
CA SER A 625 28.83 -20.90 -14.87
C SER A 625 29.10 -21.21 -16.34
N ASP A 626 28.74 -20.30 -17.24
CA ASP A 626 29.08 -20.35 -18.66
C ASP A 626 30.38 -19.58 -19.02
N GLY A 627 30.97 -18.86 -18.05
CA GLY A 627 32.23 -18.13 -18.18
C GLY A 627 32.17 -16.98 -19.18
N ASN A 628 30.99 -16.39 -19.37
CA ASN A 628 30.78 -15.27 -20.28
C ASN A 628 31.10 -13.91 -19.62
N GLY A 629 31.27 -13.89 -18.29
CA GLY A 629 31.61 -12.73 -17.48
C GLY A 629 30.40 -11.88 -17.07
N ASN A 630 29.18 -12.30 -17.38
CA ASN A 630 27.94 -11.71 -16.87
C ASN A 630 27.30 -12.67 -15.88
N TYR A 631 27.17 -12.19 -14.64
CA TYR A 631 26.60 -12.99 -13.56
C TYR A 631 25.09 -13.01 -13.65
N GLU A 632 24.52 -14.18 -13.45
CA GLU A 632 23.10 -14.40 -13.14
C GLU A 632 22.93 -14.59 -11.64
N ILE A 633 21.70 -14.46 -11.14
CA ILE A 633 21.40 -14.81 -9.75
C ILE A 633 20.73 -16.18 -9.70
N HIS A 634 21.24 -17.08 -8.87
CA HIS A 634 20.70 -18.41 -8.66
C HIS A 634 20.33 -18.63 -7.19
N ALA A 635 19.44 -19.56 -6.90
CA ALA A 635 19.16 -20.00 -5.54
C ALA A 635 18.85 -21.51 -5.46
N ALA A 636 19.07 -22.09 -4.28
CA ALA A 636 18.71 -23.47 -3.95
C ALA A 636 18.17 -23.55 -2.50
N GLY A 637 17.19 -24.43 -2.30
CA GLY A 637 16.57 -24.67 -1.00
C GLY A 637 16.92 -26.03 -0.42
N PHE A 638 17.08 -26.10 0.89
CA PHE A 638 17.47 -27.29 1.64
C PHE A 638 16.61 -27.47 2.88
N ASN A 639 16.40 -28.72 3.30
CA ASN A 639 15.75 -29.02 4.58
C ASN A 639 16.75 -29.06 5.75
N ASP A 640 16.25 -29.27 6.96
CA ASP A 640 17.04 -29.40 8.20
C ASP A 640 17.99 -30.63 8.24
N GLN A 641 17.96 -31.49 7.22
CA GLN A 641 18.93 -32.58 7.00
C GLN A 641 19.95 -32.28 5.88
N GLY A 642 19.93 -31.09 5.29
CA GLY A 642 20.81 -30.70 4.18
C GLY A 642 20.43 -31.33 2.85
N GLU A 643 19.22 -31.89 2.71
CA GLU A 643 18.71 -32.43 1.45
C GLU A 643 18.03 -31.31 0.65
N LYS A 644 18.27 -31.25 -0.67
CA LYS A 644 17.64 -30.24 -1.54
C LYS A 644 16.12 -30.38 -1.57
N LEU A 645 15.41 -29.30 -1.23
CA LEU A 645 13.97 -29.12 -1.46
C LEU A 645 13.69 -28.86 -2.94
N PHE A 646 14.54 -28.05 -3.57
CA PHE A 646 14.56 -27.79 -5.01
C PHE A 646 16.01 -27.56 -5.49
N GLY A 647 16.25 -27.77 -6.79
CA GLY A 647 17.56 -27.56 -7.42
C GLY A 647 17.82 -26.09 -7.75
N ASP A 648 18.94 -25.81 -8.40
CA ASP A 648 19.35 -24.44 -8.74
C ASP A 648 18.31 -23.78 -9.66
N VAL A 649 17.71 -22.69 -9.18
CA VAL A 649 16.74 -21.89 -9.93
C VAL A 649 17.33 -20.52 -10.23
N THR A 650 17.30 -20.12 -11.50
CA THR A 650 17.68 -18.76 -11.91
C THR A 650 16.61 -17.75 -11.45
N ILE A 651 17.05 -16.67 -10.82
CA ILE A 651 16.24 -15.63 -10.18
C ILE A 651 15.91 -14.48 -11.14
N ASN A 652 16.86 -14.02 -11.96
CA ASN A 652 16.60 -13.04 -13.01
C ASN A 652 15.86 -13.67 -14.21
N ILE A 653 15.26 -12.83 -15.07
CA ILE A 653 14.58 -13.27 -16.31
C ILE A 653 15.42 -12.93 -17.54
N VAL A 654 16.00 -11.73 -17.54
CA VAL A 654 16.84 -11.25 -18.62
C VAL A 654 18.28 -11.58 -18.25
N THR A 655 18.99 -12.24 -19.16
CA THR A 655 20.39 -12.65 -19.00
C THR A 655 21.32 -11.79 -19.86
N ALA A 656 20.79 -10.70 -20.42
CA ALA A 656 21.60 -9.66 -21.05
C ALA A 656 22.03 -8.68 -19.95
N GLY A 657 23.33 -8.42 -19.82
CA GLY A 657 23.86 -7.53 -18.78
C GLY A 657 24.17 -8.23 -17.45
N GLN A 658 24.54 -7.45 -16.44
CA GLN A 658 25.00 -7.94 -15.13
C GLN A 658 23.88 -8.03 -14.11
N GLN A 659 23.85 -9.12 -13.34
CA GLN A 659 23.03 -9.23 -12.13
C GLN A 659 23.91 -9.58 -10.93
N LEU A 660 23.85 -8.75 -9.89
CA LEU A 660 24.81 -8.79 -8.78
C LEU A 660 24.11 -8.61 -7.43
N ARG A 661 24.80 -8.98 -6.35
CA ARG A 661 24.47 -8.73 -4.95
C ARG A 661 23.09 -9.25 -4.54
N PRO A 662 22.90 -10.58 -4.54
CA PRO A 662 21.65 -11.16 -4.10
C PRO A 662 21.50 -11.06 -2.58
N SER A 663 20.29 -10.75 -2.13
CA SER A 663 19.87 -10.88 -0.74
C SER A 663 18.60 -11.72 -0.70
N VAL A 664 18.56 -12.75 0.14
CA VAL A 664 17.39 -13.64 0.29
C VAL A 664 16.73 -13.48 1.64
N ALA A 665 15.40 -13.56 1.67
CA ALA A 665 14.63 -13.69 2.89
C ALA A 665 13.56 -14.79 2.75
N LEU A 666 13.43 -15.62 3.78
CA LEU A 666 12.64 -16.85 3.83
C LEU A 666 11.51 -16.73 4.85
N ALA A 667 10.30 -17.05 4.43
CA ALA A 667 9.14 -17.12 5.30
C ALA A 667 9.03 -18.46 6.05
N GLU A 668 8.28 -18.44 7.14
CA GLU A 668 7.87 -19.66 7.87
C GLU A 668 7.05 -20.66 7.02
N THR A 669 6.47 -20.22 5.91
CA THR A 669 5.77 -21.09 4.96
C THR A 669 6.71 -21.81 4.00
N GLY A 670 7.97 -21.37 3.91
CA GLY A 670 8.95 -21.77 2.91
C GLY A 670 9.00 -20.86 1.68
N ASP A 671 8.03 -19.96 1.50
CA ASP A 671 8.06 -18.98 0.41
C ASP A 671 9.19 -17.97 0.65
N PHE A 672 9.81 -17.47 -0.41
CA PHE A 672 11.00 -16.62 -0.27
C PHE A 672 11.05 -15.50 -1.32
N VAL A 673 11.79 -14.46 -0.97
CA VAL A 673 12.04 -13.29 -1.81
C VAL A 673 13.53 -13.13 -2.00
N VAL A 674 13.96 -12.85 -3.23
CA VAL A 674 15.35 -12.51 -3.55
C VAL A 674 15.38 -11.12 -4.16
N ALA A 675 16.14 -10.20 -3.56
CA ALA A 675 16.44 -8.87 -4.12
C ALA A 675 17.85 -8.86 -4.73
N PHE A 676 18.05 -8.12 -5.81
CA PHE A 676 19.32 -8.06 -6.55
C PHE A 676 19.44 -6.79 -7.40
N GLN A 677 20.66 -6.41 -7.76
CA GLN A 677 20.93 -5.33 -8.70
C GLN A 677 20.94 -5.86 -10.12
N ASP A 678 20.41 -5.10 -11.07
CA ASP A 678 20.25 -5.54 -12.47
C ASP A 678 20.56 -4.40 -13.45
N ASP A 679 21.46 -4.67 -14.41
CA ASP A 679 21.75 -3.85 -15.59
C ASP A 679 21.24 -4.54 -16.87
N ASN A 680 19.93 -4.88 -16.91
CA ASN A 680 19.38 -5.74 -17.97
C ASN A 680 19.53 -5.21 -19.40
N ASP A 681 19.72 -3.90 -19.55
CA ASP A 681 19.87 -3.23 -20.83
C ASP A 681 21.35 -2.98 -21.19
N GLY A 682 22.27 -3.35 -20.30
CA GLY A 682 23.72 -3.27 -20.48
C GLY A 682 24.21 -1.84 -20.65
N ASN A 683 23.51 -0.86 -20.07
CA ASN A 683 23.83 0.56 -20.19
C ASN A 683 24.81 1.02 -19.08
N GLY A 684 25.06 0.17 -18.08
CA GLY A 684 25.94 0.42 -16.94
C GLY A 684 25.27 1.15 -15.76
N TYR A 685 23.94 1.31 -15.77
CA TYR A 685 23.13 1.87 -14.69
C TYR A 685 22.29 0.76 -14.07
N TYR A 686 22.65 0.39 -12.85
CA TYR A 686 21.97 -0.68 -12.13
C TYR A 686 20.66 -0.19 -11.55
N GLN A 687 19.65 -1.04 -11.60
CA GLN A 687 18.35 -0.86 -10.96
C GLN A 687 18.16 -1.97 -9.93
N ILE A 688 17.31 -1.76 -8.93
CA ILE A 688 17.00 -2.81 -7.97
C ILE A 688 15.82 -3.63 -8.47
N TYR A 689 15.99 -4.93 -8.50
CA TYR A 689 14.95 -5.90 -8.80
C TYR A 689 14.73 -6.82 -7.61
N ALA A 690 13.55 -7.40 -7.56
CA ALA A 690 13.23 -8.49 -6.65
C ALA A 690 12.36 -9.53 -7.33
N ALA A 691 12.38 -10.73 -6.78
CA ALA A 691 11.67 -11.88 -7.28
C ALA A 691 11.07 -12.70 -6.14
N GLU A 692 9.79 -13.04 -6.28
CA GLU A 692 9.06 -13.87 -5.33
C GLU A 692 9.01 -15.33 -5.79
N PHE A 693 9.07 -16.24 -4.84
CA PHE A 693 9.04 -17.68 -5.04
C PHE A 693 8.20 -18.40 -3.99
N ASN A 694 7.57 -19.48 -4.41
CA ASN A 694 6.90 -20.42 -3.51
C ASN A 694 7.92 -21.37 -2.89
N ALA A 695 7.53 -22.03 -1.80
CA ALA A 695 8.36 -23.01 -1.08
C ALA A 695 8.95 -24.16 -1.92
N ASP A 696 8.38 -24.46 -3.09
CA ASP A 696 8.88 -25.49 -4.01
C ASP A 696 9.88 -24.97 -5.05
N GLY A 697 10.29 -23.70 -4.95
CA GLY A 697 11.19 -23.03 -5.91
C GLY A 697 10.51 -22.58 -7.20
N SER A 698 9.18 -22.73 -7.32
CA SER A 698 8.44 -22.14 -8.43
C SER A 698 8.20 -20.64 -8.21
N ARG A 699 8.01 -19.87 -9.30
CA ARG A 699 7.77 -18.41 -9.22
C ARG A 699 6.47 -18.10 -8.48
N GLY A 700 6.54 -17.12 -7.58
CA GLY A 700 5.38 -16.51 -6.92
C GLY A 700 4.54 -15.67 -7.89
N GLU A 701 3.40 -15.17 -7.40
CA GLU A 701 2.40 -14.50 -8.24
C GLU A 701 2.91 -13.19 -8.88
N ARG A 702 3.73 -12.40 -8.18
CA ARG A 702 4.32 -11.17 -8.75
C ARG A 702 5.39 -11.45 -9.80
N GLY A 703 6.08 -12.58 -9.69
CA GLY A 703 7.27 -12.88 -10.47
C GLY A 703 8.42 -11.93 -10.14
N VAL A 704 9.14 -11.48 -11.18
CA VAL A 704 10.26 -10.54 -11.07
C VAL A 704 9.78 -9.12 -11.35
N PHE A 705 10.17 -8.16 -10.53
CA PHE A 705 9.72 -6.77 -10.60
C PHE A 705 10.83 -5.80 -10.17
N THR A 706 10.77 -4.58 -10.71
CA THR A 706 11.65 -3.47 -10.31
C THR A 706 11.18 -2.88 -8.99
N VAL A 707 12.12 -2.60 -8.09
CA VAL A 707 11.89 -2.11 -6.73
C VAL A 707 11.85 -0.60 -6.68
N ASN A 708 12.89 0.07 -7.18
CA ASN A 708 13.01 1.52 -7.21
C ASN A 708 12.04 2.15 -8.22
N GLU A 709 11.44 3.29 -7.87
CA GLU A 709 10.49 3.99 -8.77
C GLU A 709 11.18 4.93 -9.75
N ASN A 710 12.29 5.53 -9.31
CA ASN A 710 13.11 6.43 -10.11
C ASN A 710 14.29 5.67 -10.71
N ALA A 711 14.39 5.67 -12.03
CA ALA A 711 15.51 5.07 -12.77
C ALA A 711 16.66 6.06 -13.04
N GLY A 712 16.61 7.25 -12.44
CA GLY A 712 17.70 8.23 -12.51
C GLY A 712 18.82 7.87 -11.52
N GLY A 713 20.07 7.99 -11.97
CA GLY A 713 21.23 7.68 -11.14
C GLY A 713 21.52 6.19 -11.03
N GLN A 714 22.40 5.83 -10.08
CA GLN A 714 22.78 4.45 -9.78
C GLN A 714 22.03 3.93 -8.57
N GLN A 715 21.69 2.63 -8.59
CA GLN A 715 21.11 1.94 -7.45
C GLN A 715 21.89 0.67 -7.12
N PHE A 716 22.31 0.52 -5.86
CA PHE A 716 23.20 -0.54 -5.42
C PHE A 716 22.75 -1.20 -4.09
N GLU A 717 23.40 -2.32 -3.78
CA GLU A 717 23.40 -3.13 -2.56
C GLU A 717 22.00 -3.33 -1.94
N PRO A 718 21.07 -4.03 -2.62
CA PRO A 718 19.76 -4.28 -2.09
C PRO A 718 19.80 -5.38 -1.03
N VAL A 719 19.19 -5.11 0.11
CA VAL A 719 19.02 -6.07 1.19
C VAL A 719 17.54 -6.21 1.54
N VAL A 720 17.07 -7.45 1.71
CA VAL A 720 15.67 -7.77 1.99
C VAL A 720 15.51 -8.34 3.39
N ALA A 721 14.44 -7.93 4.09
CA ALA A 721 14.00 -8.58 5.32
C ALA A 721 12.50 -8.85 5.26
N LEU A 722 12.10 -10.03 5.73
CA LEU A 722 10.75 -10.55 5.55
C LEU A 722 10.07 -10.79 6.91
N HIS A 723 8.81 -10.34 7.02
CA HIS A 723 7.92 -10.65 8.14
C HIS A 723 7.09 -11.90 7.86
N ASP A 724 6.51 -11.95 6.65
CA ASP A 724 5.78 -13.09 6.09
C ASP A 724 5.79 -12.97 4.54
N PRO A 725 5.35 -13.99 3.77
CA PRO A 725 5.43 -13.95 2.30
C PRO A 725 4.74 -12.73 1.68
N GLU A 726 3.78 -12.17 2.40
CA GLU A 726 3.04 -11.01 1.96
C GLU A 726 3.67 -9.70 2.47
N ASN A 727 4.48 -9.72 3.53
CA ASN A 727 5.00 -8.54 4.21
C ASN A 727 6.52 -8.57 4.29
N TYR A 728 7.21 -7.74 3.51
CA TYR A 728 8.67 -7.63 3.52
C TYR A 728 9.11 -6.21 3.19
N VAL A 729 10.38 -5.89 3.46
CA VAL A 729 11.00 -4.60 3.16
C VAL A 729 12.27 -4.82 2.37
N ILE A 730 12.56 -3.91 1.45
CA ILE A 730 13.83 -3.88 0.69
C ILE A 730 14.47 -2.52 0.93
N LEU A 731 15.75 -2.54 1.29
CA LEU A 731 16.62 -1.39 1.52
C LEU A 731 17.72 -1.38 0.46
N TRP A 732 18.08 -0.23 -0.11
CA TRP A 732 19.12 -0.10 -1.13
C TRP A 732 19.78 1.28 -1.10
N GLU A 733 20.94 1.38 -1.75
CA GLU A 733 21.64 2.64 -2.04
C GLU A 733 21.08 3.29 -3.31
N ASP A 734 20.81 4.59 -3.29
CA ASP A 734 20.21 5.32 -4.41
C ASP A 734 20.85 6.70 -4.61
N ASP A 735 21.29 6.99 -5.84
CA ASP A 735 21.71 8.32 -6.31
C ASP A 735 20.57 9.00 -7.07
N MET A 736 19.42 9.20 -6.40
CA MET A 736 18.13 9.62 -6.99
C MET A 736 18.19 10.81 -7.95
N ASN A 737 19.19 11.69 -7.79
CA ASN A 737 19.37 12.93 -8.52
C ASN A 737 20.62 12.93 -9.41
N ASN A 738 21.33 11.80 -9.50
CA ASN A 738 22.54 11.59 -10.29
C ASN A 738 23.63 12.65 -9.98
N ASN A 739 23.77 13.00 -8.69
CA ASN A 739 24.77 13.95 -8.20
C ASN A 739 26.03 13.25 -7.66
N GLY A 740 26.02 11.91 -7.60
CA GLY A 740 27.11 11.08 -7.08
C GLY A 740 27.14 10.97 -5.55
N ILE A 741 26.04 11.33 -4.87
CA ILE A 741 25.83 11.17 -3.43
C ILE A 741 24.73 10.13 -3.24
N PHE A 742 25.10 8.99 -2.69
CA PHE A 742 24.17 7.90 -2.40
C PHE A 742 23.47 8.14 -1.06
N GLU A 743 22.15 8.03 -1.08
CA GLU A 743 21.32 7.93 0.11
C GLU A 743 20.73 6.53 0.20
N LEU A 744 20.33 6.12 1.40
CA LEU A 744 19.61 4.87 1.55
C LEU A 744 18.11 5.09 1.40
N LEU A 745 17.51 4.29 0.54
CA LEU A 745 16.06 4.18 0.40
C LEU A 745 15.59 2.83 0.91
N VAL A 746 14.42 2.83 1.53
CA VAL A 746 13.73 1.61 1.92
C VAL A 746 12.31 1.64 1.35
N LYS A 747 11.79 0.47 0.99
CA LYS A 747 10.42 0.27 0.52
C LYS A 747 9.78 -0.94 1.18
N GLY A 748 8.57 -0.74 1.69
CA GLY A 748 7.74 -1.82 2.23
C GLY A 748 6.82 -2.42 1.17
N TYR A 749 6.69 -3.74 1.20
CA TYR A 749 5.78 -4.53 0.38
C TYR A 749 4.78 -5.23 1.29
N ASP A 750 3.50 -5.08 0.97
CA ASP A 750 2.39 -5.70 1.67
C ASP A 750 1.42 -6.25 0.60
N TYR A 751 1.38 -7.57 0.50
CA TYR A 751 0.56 -8.38 -0.39
C TYR A 751 -0.73 -8.81 0.25
N SER A 752 -1.05 -8.34 1.46
CA SER A 752 -2.29 -8.69 2.09
C SER A 752 -3.43 -8.29 1.17
N GLU A 753 -3.97 -9.28 0.45
CA GLU A 753 -5.35 -9.32 0.11
C GLU A 753 -6.06 -9.22 1.45
N SER A 754 -6.32 -8.00 1.88
CA SER A 754 -7.34 -7.78 2.87
C SER A 754 -8.58 -8.37 2.21
N TYR A 755 -8.93 -9.58 2.64
CA TYR A 755 -10.06 -10.36 2.16
C TYR A 755 -11.13 -9.39 1.72
N ILE A 756 -11.58 -9.53 0.47
CA ILE A 756 -12.82 -8.96 -0.05
C ILE A 756 -13.85 -9.11 1.07
N THR A 757 -13.98 -8.07 1.88
CA THR A 757 -15.05 -8.02 2.84
C THR A 757 -16.15 -7.48 1.98
N ARG A 758 -16.86 -8.41 1.33
CA ARG A 758 -18.27 -8.19 1.08
C ARG A 758 -18.81 -7.79 2.43
N ILE A 759 -18.98 -6.49 2.65
CA ILE A 759 -19.89 -5.99 3.66
C ILE A 759 -21.23 -6.49 3.13
N SER A 760 -21.62 -7.71 3.54
CA SER A 760 -23.05 -7.97 3.69
C SER A 760 -23.56 -6.81 4.53
N GLN A 761 -24.76 -6.33 4.22
CA GLN A 761 -25.42 -5.25 4.95
C GLN A 761 -25.74 -5.61 6.42
N ASP A 762 -24.83 -6.26 7.12
CA ASP A 762 -24.88 -6.49 8.55
C ASP A 762 -24.10 -5.36 9.19
N THR A 763 -24.85 -4.35 9.63
CA THR A 763 -24.42 -3.30 10.56
C THR A 763 -23.34 -3.81 11.52
N PHE A 764 -22.17 -3.16 11.51
CA PHE A 764 -21.11 -3.42 12.48
C PHE A 764 -21.65 -3.14 13.88
N THR A 765 -22.14 -4.19 14.52
CA THR A 765 -22.62 -4.19 15.90
C THR A 765 -21.51 -4.78 16.72
N LEU A 766 -21.02 -4.02 17.71
CA LEU A 766 -20.08 -4.56 18.68
C LEU A 766 -20.69 -5.82 19.31
N PRO A 767 -19.94 -6.92 19.46
CA PRO A 767 -20.49 -8.14 20.04
C PRO A 767 -21.09 -7.87 21.42
N GLU A 768 -22.36 -8.22 21.61
CA GLU A 768 -23.02 -8.01 22.91
C GLU A 768 -22.49 -8.96 23.99
N ASN A 769 -21.89 -10.09 23.59
CA ASN A 769 -21.51 -11.19 24.48
C ASN A 769 -20.04 -11.61 24.32
N PHE A 770 -19.44 -12.07 25.43
CA PHE A 770 -18.19 -12.81 25.46
C PHE A 770 -18.44 -14.25 24.97
N THR A 771 -17.87 -14.64 23.83
CA THR A 771 -18.14 -15.96 23.20
C THR A 771 -16.88 -16.61 22.68
N LEU A 772 -16.76 -17.93 22.84
CA LEU A 772 -15.75 -18.76 22.19
C LEU A 772 -16.45 -19.65 21.16
N HIS A 773 -16.01 -19.59 19.91
CA HIS A 773 -16.61 -20.31 18.77
C HIS A 773 -16.00 -21.70 18.60
N GLN A 774 -16.75 -22.59 17.95
CA GLN A 774 -16.22 -23.88 17.56
C GLN A 774 -15.13 -23.69 16.51
N ASN A 775 -13.98 -24.33 16.70
CA ASN A 775 -12.89 -24.27 15.74
C ASN A 775 -13.34 -24.86 14.38
N TYR A 776 -12.79 -24.34 13.29
CA TYR A 776 -13.07 -24.83 11.94
C TYR A 776 -11.79 -24.87 11.09
N PRO A 777 -11.52 -25.97 10.37
CA PRO A 777 -12.27 -27.24 10.38
C PRO A 777 -12.23 -27.95 11.74
N ASN A 778 -13.21 -28.83 12.01
CA ASN A 778 -13.23 -29.75 13.16
C ASN A 778 -14.11 -30.99 12.85
N PRO A 779 -13.54 -32.21 12.74
CA PRO A 779 -12.13 -32.54 12.91
C PRO A 779 -11.23 -31.84 11.89
N PHE A 780 -9.96 -31.66 12.23
CA PHE A 780 -8.98 -31.01 11.35
C PHE A 780 -7.72 -31.86 11.19
N ASN A 781 -7.04 -31.68 10.07
CA ASN A 781 -5.73 -32.25 9.77
C ASN A 781 -4.77 -31.09 9.45
N GLY A 782 -3.64 -31.01 10.15
CA GLY A 782 -2.65 -29.94 9.99
C GLY A 782 -3.04 -28.58 10.58
N PHE A 783 -4.21 -28.03 10.28
CA PHE A 783 -4.53 -26.64 10.62
C PHE A 783 -6.00 -26.41 11.00
N THR A 784 -6.25 -25.54 11.99
CA THR A 784 -7.61 -25.07 12.33
C THR A 784 -7.62 -23.60 12.75
N LYS A 785 -8.78 -22.94 12.63
CA LYS A 785 -9.01 -21.57 13.11
C LYS A 785 -9.94 -21.60 14.33
N ILE A 786 -9.61 -20.83 15.37
CA ILE A 786 -10.39 -20.65 16.60
C ILE A 786 -10.90 -19.22 16.65
N GLY A 787 -12.22 -19.05 16.52
CA GLY A 787 -12.89 -17.75 16.63
C GLY A 787 -13.35 -17.44 18.06
N PHE A 788 -13.37 -16.17 18.45
CA PHE A 788 -13.99 -15.69 19.70
C PHE A 788 -14.44 -14.24 19.59
N SER A 789 -15.32 -13.78 20.47
CA SER A 789 -15.80 -12.40 20.52
C SER A 789 -15.71 -11.84 21.93
N LEU A 790 -15.33 -10.57 22.03
CA LEU A 790 -15.22 -9.81 23.27
C LEU A 790 -16.23 -8.66 23.24
N CYS A 791 -17.08 -8.57 24.25
CA CYS A 791 -18.00 -7.43 24.42
C CYS A 791 -17.36 -6.25 25.17
N LYS A 792 -16.16 -6.43 25.76
CA LYS A 792 -15.41 -5.43 26.52
C LYS A 792 -13.91 -5.60 26.28
N ALA A 793 -13.16 -4.51 26.39
CA ALA A 793 -11.70 -4.56 26.30
C ALA A 793 -11.08 -5.25 27.52
N GLY A 794 -10.03 -6.03 27.33
CA GLY A 794 -9.29 -6.69 28.42
C GLY A 794 -8.21 -7.64 27.92
N THR A 795 -7.39 -8.17 28.83
CA THR A 795 -6.35 -9.16 28.50
C THR A 795 -6.98 -10.51 28.23
N ALA A 796 -7.01 -10.89 26.96
CA ALA A 796 -7.52 -12.18 26.51
C ALA A 796 -6.41 -13.22 26.53
N GLN A 797 -6.72 -14.39 27.07
CA GLN A 797 -5.83 -15.55 27.15
C GLN A 797 -6.48 -16.74 26.47
N LEU A 798 -5.95 -17.21 25.34
CA LEU A 798 -6.45 -18.41 24.65
C LEU A 798 -5.39 -19.52 24.71
N ARG A 799 -5.68 -20.60 25.43
CA ARG A 799 -4.77 -21.74 25.63
C ARG A 799 -5.37 -23.03 25.08
N VAL A 800 -4.51 -23.94 24.67
CA VAL A 800 -4.87 -25.29 24.22
C VAL A 800 -4.29 -26.32 25.17
N TYR A 801 -5.09 -27.32 25.50
CA TYR A 801 -4.77 -28.41 26.41
C TYR A 801 -4.97 -29.77 25.72
N ASN A 802 -4.16 -30.75 26.06
CA ASN A 802 -4.42 -32.15 25.72
C ASN A 802 -5.56 -32.73 26.59
N TYR A 803 -5.97 -33.97 26.32
CA TYR A 803 -7.11 -34.61 27.01
C TYR A 803 -6.89 -34.87 28.52
N ILE A 804 -5.64 -34.82 29.00
CA ILE A 804 -5.30 -34.94 30.44
C ILE A 804 -5.14 -33.57 31.13
N GLY A 805 -5.27 -32.47 30.38
CA GLY A 805 -5.26 -31.11 30.92
C GLY A 805 -3.89 -30.42 30.93
N GLU A 806 -2.87 -30.99 30.26
CA GLU A 806 -1.58 -30.32 30.07
C GLU A 806 -1.69 -29.28 28.96
N GLU A 807 -1.14 -28.09 29.18
CA GLU A 807 -1.08 -27.03 28.19
C GLU A 807 -0.10 -27.41 27.06
N VAL A 808 -0.57 -27.36 25.82
CA VAL A 808 0.21 -27.69 24.63
C VAL A 808 0.40 -26.51 23.67
N ALA A 809 -0.30 -25.40 23.90
CA ALA A 809 -0.09 -24.13 23.17
C ALA A 809 -0.76 -22.95 23.90
N PHE A 810 -0.15 -21.76 23.79
CA PHE A 810 -0.70 -20.49 24.26
C PHE A 810 -0.86 -19.52 23.09
N LEU A 811 -2.06 -19.47 22.51
CA LEU A 811 -2.32 -18.85 21.20
C LEU A 811 -2.58 -17.34 21.25
N VAL A 812 -3.04 -16.82 22.39
CA VAL A 812 -3.32 -15.39 22.59
C VAL A 812 -2.99 -15.03 24.03
N ASN A 813 -2.18 -13.99 24.27
CA ASN A 813 -1.92 -13.44 25.61
C ASN A 813 -1.73 -11.91 25.53
N ARG A 814 -2.77 -11.17 25.17
CA ARG A 814 -2.66 -9.71 24.98
C ARG A 814 -3.96 -8.98 25.29
N ARG A 815 -3.86 -7.67 25.53
CA ARG A 815 -5.02 -6.80 25.70
C ARG A 815 -5.69 -6.56 24.34
N LEU A 816 -6.98 -6.87 24.24
CA LEU A 816 -7.80 -6.69 23.04
C LEU A 816 -8.95 -5.70 23.32
N ALA A 817 -9.40 -5.01 22.27
CA ALA A 817 -10.59 -4.16 22.31
C ALA A 817 -11.89 -5.02 22.25
N PRO A 818 -13.09 -4.45 22.39
CA PRO A 818 -14.32 -5.15 22.05
C PRO A 818 -14.35 -5.46 20.55
N GLY A 819 -14.68 -6.69 20.16
CA GLY A 819 -14.64 -7.12 18.76
C GLY A 819 -14.68 -8.63 18.61
N THR A 820 -14.78 -9.10 17.36
CA THR A 820 -14.67 -10.52 17.02
C THR A 820 -13.28 -10.79 16.47
N TYR A 821 -12.66 -11.87 16.95
CA TYR A 821 -11.29 -12.27 16.71
C TYR A 821 -11.23 -13.72 16.21
N THR A 822 -10.21 -14.04 15.43
CA THR A 822 -9.90 -15.42 15.04
C THR A 822 -8.39 -15.61 15.13
N THR A 823 -7.94 -16.75 15.63
CA THR A 823 -6.52 -17.15 15.63
C THR A 823 -6.36 -18.55 15.05
N ALA A 824 -5.22 -18.81 14.42
CA ALA A 824 -4.88 -20.10 13.86
C ALA A 824 -4.21 -21.00 14.90
N TRP A 825 -4.31 -22.32 14.70
CA TRP A 825 -3.51 -23.29 15.43
C TRP A 825 -3.05 -24.43 14.51
N ASN A 826 -1.73 -24.63 14.48
CA ASN A 826 -1.08 -25.80 13.90
C ASN A 826 -0.53 -26.67 15.05
N PRO A 827 -0.96 -27.93 15.18
CA PRO A 827 -0.55 -28.81 16.28
C PRO A 827 0.82 -29.45 16.04
N GLY A 828 1.51 -29.18 14.93
CA GLY A 828 2.86 -29.68 14.63
C GLY A 828 2.96 -31.20 14.78
N ARG A 829 3.87 -31.67 15.65
CA ARG A 829 4.11 -33.10 15.91
C ARG A 829 3.16 -33.76 16.93
N LEU A 830 2.13 -33.06 17.43
CA LEU A 830 1.16 -33.62 18.38
C LEU A 830 0.37 -34.82 17.79
N ALA A 831 -0.04 -35.77 18.63
CA ALA A 831 -0.76 -36.98 18.21
C ALA A 831 -2.23 -36.73 17.86
N SER A 832 -2.81 -37.53 16.95
CA SER A 832 -4.26 -37.52 16.68
C SER A 832 -5.05 -37.74 17.98
N GLY A 833 -6.07 -36.91 18.22
CA GLY A 833 -6.78 -36.95 19.50
C GLY A 833 -7.68 -35.75 19.75
N ILE A 834 -8.29 -35.75 20.94
CA ILE A 834 -9.12 -34.65 21.42
C ILE A 834 -8.25 -33.66 22.18
N TYR A 835 -8.40 -32.38 21.83
CA TYR A 835 -7.80 -31.25 22.52
C TYR A 835 -8.89 -30.33 23.04
N LEU A 836 -8.60 -29.62 24.12
CA LEU A 836 -9.46 -28.57 24.69
C LEU A 836 -8.82 -27.23 24.43
N TYR A 837 -9.61 -26.18 24.24
CA TYR A 837 -9.10 -24.81 24.19
C TYR A 837 -9.96 -23.91 25.06
N GLU A 838 -9.30 -23.07 25.86
CA GLU A 838 -9.91 -22.18 26.85
C GLU A 838 -9.57 -20.73 26.52
N LEU A 839 -10.60 -19.88 26.46
CA LEU A 839 -10.49 -18.43 26.38
C LEU A 839 -10.83 -17.84 27.75
N ARG A 840 -9.96 -16.97 28.27
CA ARG A 840 -10.15 -16.25 29.53
C ARG A 840 -9.95 -14.74 29.36
N ILE A 841 -10.78 -13.95 30.04
CA ILE A 841 -10.62 -12.50 30.18
C ILE A 841 -11.02 -12.08 31.60
N GLY A 842 -10.05 -11.62 32.39
CA GLY A 842 -10.28 -11.36 33.82
C GLY A 842 -10.79 -12.61 34.55
N SER A 843 -12.03 -12.55 35.07
CA SER A 843 -12.72 -13.66 35.74
C SER A 843 -13.61 -14.52 34.83
N GLU A 844 -13.83 -14.10 33.58
CA GLU A 844 -14.68 -14.84 32.63
C GLU A 844 -13.84 -15.88 31.88
N GLN A 845 -14.38 -17.10 31.72
CA GLN A 845 -13.71 -18.18 30.99
C GLN A 845 -14.70 -19.03 30.20
N LEU A 846 -14.30 -19.47 29.01
CA LEU A 846 -15.05 -20.38 28.14
C LEU A 846 -14.12 -21.46 27.58
N THR A 847 -14.59 -22.70 27.55
CA THR A 847 -13.80 -23.85 27.07
C THR A 847 -14.56 -24.59 25.98
N ARG A 848 -13.84 -25.07 24.96
CA ARG A 848 -14.36 -25.94 23.90
C ARG A 848 -13.40 -27.07 23.58
N LYS A 849 -13.87 -28.04 22.80
CA LYS A 849 -13.09 -29.19 22.35
C LYS A 849 -12.89 -29.18 20.84
N MET A 850 -11.77 -29.72 20.39
CA MET A 850 -11.43 -29.94 18.99
C MET A 850 -10.82 -31.32 18.79
N MET A 851 -10.86 -31.83 17.56
CA MET A 851 -10.38 -33.16 17.20
C MET A 851 -9.34 -33.05 16.08
N LEU A 852 -8.11 -33.43 16.39
CA LEU A 852 -7.03 -33.58 15.43
C LEU A 852 -7.07 -34.99 14.84
N VAL A 853 -7.07 -35.08 13.51
CA VAL A 853 -6.99 -36.33 12.74
C VAL A 853 -5.81 -36.21 11.78
N LYS A 854 -4.75 -36.96 12.05
CA LYS A 854 -3.65 -37.23 11.11
C LYS A 854 -3.88 -38.52 10.36
#